data_AF-A0A5C2HJV1-F1
#
_entry.id   AF-A0A5C2HJV1-F1
#
_cell.length_a   1.000
_cell.length_b   1.000
_cell.length_c   1.000
_cell.angle_alpha   90.00
_cell.angle_beta   90.00
_cell.angle_gamma   90.00
#
_symmetry.space_group_name_H-M   'P 1'
#
loop_
_entity.id
_entity.type
_entity.pdbx_description
1 polymer ?
#
loop_
_entity_poly.entity_id
_entity_poly.type
_entity_poly.pdbx_seq_one_letter_code
_entity_poly.pdbx_strand_id
1 'polypeptide(L)'
;MIRLTLSILVGLLLTLSQPLLGAVELSSAPLNVNPPVVPALILAVDNSGSMDAEILLRSNDGAAWWHTGDDSFSGRDMNDNWVAGGGVNFNRAGSASSTWKKFIYLFPNGTGLTSGRRAYGDSSNDHFAVPPIGAYGYVRSHQYNNSYFNPFSLYTPWPSLGGYTFGDSDPTAAKTDPTRGSETLNLTVNIESNESNHRFRFYPTMRLPFGVRYRDWSDGNWKSVTAMGGIEPGDRQLAVSYYPATFYLTEDQSLPADFGYLPERSVVEGVIGAEALRDGATPDGAAMIRYEIRAENFISADHYQRAIQNFANWFTYYRKRHAAARGAIGAAFADIDGFRVGAYTINSRPNPASDLLIRDLAIGAEREAFFYQIYRNFIGKGGTPNREAVNAMRAQFSRTDANAPIQQQCQMNFGLLFTDGYANVWTGSGVGNRDGAMGSPFADSQSNTLADIGAALYLDNPRPDLPTGRVPTPSACSGADPDPALDCNSNLHVNLFALTMGTVGTIFKVDLLATADPFANPPNWPTHFSTRNPVHVDDLWHATINSRGMMVDAEVPQELGERFREILNEIAARLDSGATSAAASSAVLQSDTLLYTAGFRSGDWSGTLKARRIYANGSLSSESCDDGCWDAEEQLRLKGAHFRNLVAGIGGGAAVSLQFDQLTAAQQQVLNHHSDNSNDGLGAARVAWLRGVEHGSLRSRSDSGQLRLLGDIVHSDPQYRHDILYVGANDGMVHAFDASSGEELFGYIPTPLLLPEAGRNHAPLSRLTDPNYAHSYFMDGTLTVVDVSLGGSAKTILVGGMGAGGRTLFALDVTDPANFSANDVMWEFSHAELGYNSGAPAVVRTSSGTWAAIVGNGYNSDSGKASLFVIDLASGNLIKRIGTDNQLNNGLATPFVTDWAVNNLRAARVYAGDLFGRLWSFDLSSTNTSHWTQSSRRKILFTATDSGGSPQPITSAPYGAQVNSDEAVIAFGSGSYFRASDGSDHQTQSIYGILDHIDFSQESELARDQLLQQSILHRTTVTAVDGSERILRILSDLAFNPAIHKGWYLDMGGVADLGERVINGPRTLGREERRVRFTSLVPDSDPCGTGQRGFLIDVNLLTGGRAEAPVFDLNEDQKFDDNDTIELIVDGEPEKIAPSSIDFGGGELPITIRVADPLSDDYELICDGEGNCEFTRPSDATLTGRQSWQQLR
;
A
#
# COMPACT_ATOMS: atom_id res chain seq x y z
N MET A 1 43.00 -31.38 -8.62
CA MET A 1 43.58 -31.94 -9.87
C MET A 1 42.71 -33.11 -10.33
N ILE A 2 42.21 -33.03 -11.57
CA ILE A 2 41.84 -34.13 -12.48
C ILE A 2 40.58 -34.98 -12.14
N ARG A 3 39.53 -34.72 -12.95
CA ARG A 3 38.53 -35.61 -13.61
C ARG A 3 38.11 -36.92 -12.93
N LEU A 4 36.80 -37.16 -12.87
CA LEU A 4 36.22 -38.43 -13.31
C LEU A 4 34.78 -38.25 -13.85
N THR A 5 34.58 -38.64 -15.10
CA THR A 5 33.32 -38.81 -15.84
C THR A 5 32.83 -40.26 -15.69
N LEU A 6 31.51 -40.49 -15.59
CA LEU A 6 30.89 -41.70 -16.16
C LEU A 6 29.38 -41.52 -16.39
N SER A 7 28.97 -41.69 -17.65
CA SER A 7 27.60 -41.70 -18.17
C SER A 7 27.05 -43.13 -18.25
N ILE A 8 25.75 -43.39 -18.00
CA ILE A 8 24.94 -44.44 -18.66
C ILE A 8 23.44 -44.04 -18.75
N LEU A 9 22.99 -43.86 -19.99
CA LEU A 9 21.70 -44.17 -20.65
C LEU A 9 20.43 -44.49 -19.82
N VAL A 10 19.34 -43.75 -20.10
CA VAL A 10 17.95 -44.26 -20.18
C VAL A 10 17.28 -43.67 -21.44
N GLY A 11 16.51 -44.52 -22.11
CA GLY A 11 16.10 -44.39 -23.50
C GLY A 11 14.98 -43.39 -23.78
N LEU A 12 15.11 -42.82 -24.97
CA LEU A 12 14.27 -41.85 -25.64
C LEU A 12 12.93 -42.48 -26.07
N LEU A 13 11.84 -42.14 -25.39
CA LEU A 13 10.47 -42.27 -25.92
C LEU A 13 10.05 -40.87 -26.39
N LEU A 14 10.43 -40.54 -27.62
CA LEU A 14 9.89 -39.40 -28.35
C LEU A 14 8.41 -39.69 -28.68
N THR A 15 7.53 -39.39 -27.74
CA THR A 15 6.19 -38.96 -28.11
C THR A 15 6.37 -37.60 -28.79
N LEU A 16 6.29 -37.59 -30.12
CA LEU A 16 5.99 -36.38 -30.87
C LEU A 16 4.58 -35.94 -30.46
N SER A 17 4.48 -35.26 -29.32
CA SER A 17 3.39 -34.34 -29.08
C SER A 17 3.56 -33.25 -30.13
N GLN A 18 2.72 -33.26 -31.16
CA GLN A 18 2.53 -32.07 -31.96
C GLN A 18 2.25 -30.92 -30.97
N PRO A 19 2.96 -29.79 -31.03
CA PRO A 19 2.55 -28.64 -30.25
C PRO A 19 1.12 -28.34 -30.70
N LEU A 20 0.16 -28.43 -29.77
CA LEU A 20 -1.09 -27.71 -29.92
C LEU A 20 -0.68 -26.26 -30.16
N LEU A 21 -0.93 -25.76 -31.37
CA LEU A 21 -0.69 -24.39 -31.79
C LEU A 21 -1.31 -23.46 -30.73
N GLY A 22 -0.48 -22.80 -29.92
CA GLY A 22 -0.93 -22.09 -28.73
C GLY A 22 -1.63 -20.78 -29.07
N ALA A 23 -2.72 -20.47 -28.34
CA ALA A 23 -3.39 -19.18 -28.37
C ALA A 23 -2.45 -18.04 -27.91
N VAL A 24 -2.81 -16.78 -28.19
CA VAL A 24 -2.08 -15.61 -27.67
C VAL A 24 -2.20 -15.60 -26.14
N GLU A 25 -1.07 -15.59 -25.44
CA GLU A 25 -1.05 -15.56 -23.97
C GLU A 25 -1.37 -14.13 -23.48
N LEU A 26 -2.62 -13.91 -23.09
CA LEU A 26 -3.08 -12.64 -22.52
C LEU A 26 -2.55 -12.51 -21.08
N SER A 27 -2.14 -11.30 -20.69
CA SER A 27 -1.78 -11.03 -19.31
C SER A 27 -3.01 -11.15 -18.40
N SER A 28 -2.84 -11.74 -17.21
CA SER A 28 -3.91 -11.82 -16.20
C SER A 28 -3.92 -10.61 -15.26
N ALA A 29 -2.91 -9.74 -15.33
CA ALA A 29 -2.77 -8.52 -14.53
C ALA A 29 -2.12 -7.40 -15.35
N PRO A 30 -2.24 -6.12 -14.94
CA PRO A 30 -1.64 -5.02 -15.67
C PRO A 30 -0.12 -5.17 -15.72
N LEU A 31 0.47 -4.89 -16.88
CA LEU A 31 1.90 -5.09 -17.14
C LEU A 31 2.78 -3.97 -16.56
N ASN A 32 2.16 -2.86 -16.17
CA ASN A 32 2.77 -1.71 -15.52
C ASN A 32 2.77 -1.82 -13.98
N VAL A 33 2.45 -2.99 -13.41
CA VAL A 33 2.56 -3.19 -11.96
C VAL A 33 3.98 -3.62 -11.63
N ASN A 34 4.80 -2.67 -11.20
CA ASN A 34 6.01 -3.00 -10.49
C ASN A 34 5.66 -3.61 -9.12
N PRO A 35 6.39 -4.63 -8.66
CA PRO A 35 6.20 -5.13 -7.30
C PRO A 35 6.43 -3.97 -6.32
N PRO A 36 5.54 -3.79 -5.32
CA PRO A 36 5.68 -2.70 -4.36
C PRO A 36 7.04 -2.78 -3.67
N VAL A 37 7.69 -1.63 -3.53
CA VAL A 37 8.98 -1.54 -2.85
C VAL A 37 8.80 -1.83 -1.37
N VAL A 38 9.25 -3.01 -0.94
CA VAL A 38 9.09 -3.47 0.44
C VAL A 38 9.90 -2.58 1.39
N PRO A 39 9.27 -1.98 2.42
CA PRO A 39 9.95 -1.11 3.36
C PRO A 39 10.95 -1.87 4.24
N ALA A 40 11.97 -1.15 4.72
CA ALA A 40 12.90 -1.66 5.71
C ALA A 40 12.57 -1.14 7.11
N LEU A 41 12.51 -2.06 8.08
CA LEU A 41 12.31 -1.75 9.49
C LEU A 41 13.49 -2.27 10.31
N ILE A 42 14.12 -1.42 11.12
CA ILE A 42 15.16 -1.84 12.06
C ILE A 42 14.65 -1.71 13.50
N LEU A 43 14.56 -2.85 14.19
CA LEU A 43 14.14 -2.99 15.57
C LEU A 43 15.35 -3.04 16.52
N ALA A 44 15.45 -2.08 17.42
CA ALA A 44 16.40 -2.05 18.54
C ALA A 44 15.68 -2.36 19.85
N VAL A 45 16.01 -3.49 20.49
CA VAL A 45 15.32 -3.96 21.71
C VAL A 45 16.24 -3.83 22.92
N ASP A 46 15.72 -3.24 23.99
CA ASP A 46 16.44 -3.18 25.27
C ASP A 46 16.67 -4.57 25.86
N ASN A 47 17.93 -4.83 26.22
CA ASN A 47 18.41 -6.04 26.88
C ASN A 47 19.25 -5.72 28.11
N SER A 48 19.07 -4.53 28.68
CA SER A 48 19.76 -4.08 29.89
C SER A 48 19.38 -4.90 31.10
N GLY A 49 20.11 -4.70 32.20
CA GLY A 49 19.85 -5.40 33.45
C GLY A 49 18.46 -5.13 34.06
N SER A 50 17.90 -3.93 33.85
CA SER A 50 16.56 -3.57 34.35
C SER A 50 15.46 -4.43 33.73
N MET A 51 15.68 -4.94 32.52
CA MET A 51 14.73 -5.80 31.83
C MET A 51 14.44 -7.11 32.61
N ASP A 52 15.33 -7.57 33.50
CA ASP A 52 15.11 -8.74 34.37
C ASP A 52 14.30 -8.44 35.65
N ALA A 53 14.02 -7.17 35.95
CA ALA A 53 13.27 -6.75 37.13
C ALA A 53 11.82 -7.26 37.12
N GLU A 54 11.26 -7.41 38.33
CA GLU A 54 9.87 -7.82 38.59
C GLU A 54 9.01 -6.66 39.14
N ILE A 55 9.64 -5.49 39.27
CA ILE A 55 9.04 -4.26 39.82
C ILE A 55 9.12 -3.19 38.74
N LEU A 56 8.02 -2.47 38.52
CA LEU A 56 7.89 -1.29 37.67
C LEU A 56 7.02 -0.25 38.41
N LEU A 57 7.62 0.45 39.38
CA LEU A 57 6.99 1.58 40.08
C LEU A 57 7.15 2.87 39.28
N ARG A 58 6.37 3.91 39.59
CA ARG A 58 6.59 5.29 39.09
C ARG A 58 7.77 5.98 39.80
N SER A 59 8.94 5.35 39.73
CA SER A 59 10.22 5.80 40.26
C SER A 59 11.30 5.62 39.20
N ASN A 60 12.52 6.12 39.41
CA ASN A 60 13.56 5.85 38.44
C ASN A 60 13.97 4.38 38.36
N ASP A 61 14.26 3.94 37.13
CA ASP A 61 14.44 2.54 36.74
C ASP A 61 13.24 1.63 37.12
N GLY A 62 12.11 2.20 37.53
CA GLY A 62 10.96 1.51 38.10
C GLY A 62 11.22 0.73 39.39
N ALA A 63 12.24 1.10 40.17
CA ALA A 63 12.67 0.34 41.36
C ALA A 63 12.01 0.81 42.68
N ALA A 64 11.95 -0.07 43.67
CA ALA A 64 11.61 0.34 45.04
C ALA A 64 12.87 0.81 45.79
N TRP A 65 12.85 2.05 46.28
CA TRP A 65 14.00 2.71 46.91
C TRP A 65 13.83 2.87 48.42
N TRP A 66 14.64 2.13 49.18
CA TRP A 66 14.71 2.32 50.63
C TRP A 66 15.68 3.45 50.97
N HIS A 67 15.19 4.47 51.66
CA HIS A 67 16.01 5.56 52.17
C HIS A 67 16.35 5.30 53.64
N THR A 68 17.64 5.05 53.94
CA THR A 68 18.11 4.75 55.31
C THR A 68 18.06 5.95 56.27
N GLY A 69 17.84 7.17 55.77
CA GLY A 69 17.68 8.35 56.62
C GLY A 69 16.25 8.49 57.18
N ASP A 70 15.25 8.04 56.41
CA ASP A 70 13.84 8.08 56.83
C ASP A 70 13.30 6.69 57.21
N ASP A 71 14.12 5.66 57.00
CA ASP A 71 13.77 4.26 57.15
C ASP A 71 12.44 3.90 56.47
N SER A 72 12.30 4.30 55.20
CA SER A 72 11.07 4.11 54.43
C SER A 72 11.32 3.88 52.93
N PHE A 73 10.35 3.24 52.27
CA PHE A 73 10.24 3.18 50.80
C PHE A 73 9.43 4.34 50.21
N SER A 74 8.85 5.19 51.05
CA SER A 74 8.01 6.31 50.66
C SER A 74 8.36 7.60 51.40
N GLY A 75 7.95 8.73 50.80
CA GLY A 75 8.05 10.06 51.40
C GLY A 75 8.95 11.04 50.66
N ARG A 76 9.65 10.63 49.59
CA ARG A 76 10.55 11.52 48.81
C ARG A 76 10.17 11.63 47.34
N ASP A 77 10.02 12.87 46.85
CA ASP A 77 9.78 13.16 45.42
C ASP A 77 11.06 13.12 44.56
N MET A 78 10.91 13.42 43.27
CA MET A 78 12.03 13.46 42.30
C MET A 78 13.12 14.50 42.61
N ASN A 79 12.83 15.46 43.49
CA ASN A 79 13.76 16.49 43.94
C ASN A 79 14.40 16.15 45.29
N ASP A 80 14.19 14.93 45.81
CA ASP A 80 14.65 14.49 47.13
C ASP A 80 14.03 15.32 48.29
N ASN A 81 12.87 15.94 48.03
CA ASN A 81 12.12 16.67 49.05
C ASN A 81 11.13 15.74 49.75
N TRP A 82 10.90 16.00 51.04
CA TRP A 82 9.85 15.32 51.78
C TRP A 82 8.46 15.70 51.27
N VAL A 83 7.63 14.71 50.96
CA VAL A 83 6.25 14.89 50.51
C VAL A 83 5.30 14.55 51.64
N ALA A 84 4.59 15.56 52.13
CA ALA A 84 3.53 15.37 53.11
C ALA A 84 2.37 14.59 52.47
N GLY A 85 1.97 13.49 53.11
CA GLY A 85 0.96 12.59 52.56
C GLY A 85 1.54 11.41 51.77
N GLY A 86 2.86 11.26 51.64
CA GLY A 86 3.49 10.03 51.14
C GLY A 86 3.40 9.80 49.63
N GLY A 87 4.43 9.16 49.08
CA GLY A 87 4.57 8.80 47.67
C GLY A 87 5.76 7.86 47.52
N VAL A 88 5.80 7.04 46.45
CA VAL A 88 6.94 6.13 46.23
C VAL A 88 8.23 6.94 46.14
N ASN A 89 9.26 6.52 46.89
CA ASN A 89 10.54 7.22 46.88
C ASN A 89 11.16 7.28 45.48
N PHE A 90 11.63 8.47 45.10
CA PHE A 90 12.35 8.70 43.85
C PHE A 90 13.82 9.07 44.12
N ASN A 91 14.75 8.16 43.84
CA ASN A 91 16.19 8.43 43.98
C ASN A 91 16.74 9.14 42.74
N ARG A 92 16.81 10.48 42.74
CA ARG A 92 17.28 11.28 41.59
C ARG A 92 18.62 10.81 41.00
N ALA A 93 19.54 10.26 41.79
CA ALA A 93 20.86 9.82 41.33
C ALA A 93 20.85 8.47 40.58
N GLY A 94 19.78 7.68 40.71
CA GLY A 94 19.60 6.40 39.98
C GLY A 94 20.64 5.32 40.24
N SER A 95 21.45 5.51 41.27
CA SER A 95 22.48 4.57 41.70
C SER A 95 22.31 4.26 43.18
N ALA A 96 22.48 2.99 43.55
CA ALA A 96 22.44 2.55 44.93
C ALA A 96 23.67 3.06 45.72
N SER A 97 23.48 3.36 47.00
CA SER A 97 24.50 3.95 47.87
C SER A 97 24.36 3.47 49.32
N SER A 98 25.19 4.00 50.23
CA SER A 98 24.99 3.80 51.66
C SER A 98 23.62 4.29 52.13
N THR A 99 23.10 5.35 51.50
CA THR A 99 21.84 6.00 51.86
C THR A 99 20.64 5.37 51.16
N TRP A 100 20.78 5.10 49.87
CA TRP A 100 19.71 4.63 48.99
C TRP A 100 19.91 3.16 48.62
N LYS A 101 18.97 2.28 49.02
CA LYS A 101 19.02 0.85 48.71
C LYS A 101 17.99 0.49 47.66
N LYS A 102 18.39 -0.28 46.66
CA LYS A 102 17.56 -0.57 45.50
C LYS A 102 16.98 -2.00 45.57
N PHE A 103 15.68 -2.09 45.38
CA PHE A 103 14.93 -3.33 45.32
C PHE A 103 14.21 -3.44 43.97
N ILE A 104 14.44 -4.55 43.26
CA ILE A 104 13.90 -4.77 41.90
C ILE A 104 13.24 -6.16 41.73
N TYR A 105 13.27 -6.99 42.77
CA TYR A 105 12.69 -8.33 42.77
C TYR A 105 11.59 -8.46 43.81
N LEU A 106 10.67 -9.38 43.57
CA LEU A 106 9.58 -9.77 44.47
C LEU A 106 9.74 -11.21 44.96
N PHE A 107 10.37 -12.07 44.14
CA PHE A 107 10.62 -13.47 44.45
C PHE A 107 12.13 -13.71 44.66
N PRO A 108 12.57 -14.19 45.83
CA PRO A 108 13.98 -14.47 46.08
C PRO A 108 14.31 -15.89 45.59
N ASN A 109 14.11 -16.21 44.32
CA ASN A 109 14.32 -17.56 43.77
C ASN A 109 15.78 -17.80 43.32
N GLY A 110 16.75 -17.29 44.08
CA GLY A 110 18.17 -17.46 43.80
C GLY A 110 18.66 -16.67 42.57
N THR A 111 19.89 -16.91 42.14
CA THR A 111 20.54 -16.21 41.01
C THR A 111 21.10 -17.21 40.02
N GLY A 112 20.84 -17.02 38.72
CA GLY A 112 21.25 -17.96 37.68
C GLY A 112 20.63 -17.61 36.33
N LEU A 113 21.34 -16.81 35.54
CA LEU A 113 20.84 -16.26 34.27
C LEU A 113 20.42 -17.33 33.26
N THR A 114 21.20 -18.41 33.12
CA THR A 114 20.92 -19.52 32.20
C THR A 114 19.83 -20.46 32.71
N SER A 115 19.53 -20.42 34.01
CA SER A 115 18.53 -21.27 34.64
C SER A 115 17.13 -20.64 34.65
N GLY A 116 16.96 -19.42 34.16
CA GLY A 116 15.70 -18.67 34.22
C GLY A 116 15.44 -17.96 35.56
N ARG A 117 16.39 -18.05 36.51
CA ARG A 117 16.36 -17.37 37.83
C ARG A 117 16.72 -15.88 37.68
N ARG A 118 16.88 -15.15 38.78
CA ARG A 118 17.32 -13.73 38.76
C ARG A 118 18.67 -13.57 38.08
N ALA A 119 18.82 -12.55 37.25
CA ALA A 119 20.07 -12.18 36.59
C ALA A 119 21.12 -11.66 37.59
N TYR A 120 20.66 -10.91 38.59
CA TYR A 120 21.48 -10.35 39.65
C TYR A 120 21.24 -11.06 40.98
N GLY A 121 22.33 -11.21 41.73
CA GLY A 121 22.26 -11.56 43.15
C GLY A 121 22.33 -10.29 43.98
N ASP A 122 21.84 -10.42 45.21
CA ASP A 122 21.92 -9.38 46.23
C ASP A 122 23.38 -8.88 46.37
N SER A 123 23.57 -7.57 46.30
CA SER A 123 24.86 -6.88 46.47
C SER A 123 24.87 -6.04 47.75
N SER A 124 25.90 -5.22 47.99
CA SER A 124 25.96 -4.41 49.23
C SER A 124 24.75 -3.46 49.38
N ASN A 125 24.26 -2.87 48.29
CA ASN A 125 23.21 -1.84 48.31
C ASN A 125 22.09 -2.04 47.27
N ASP A 126 22.16 -3.08 46.43
CA ASP A 126 21.30 -3.23 45.24
C ASP A 126 20.89 -4.69 45.00
N HIS A 127 19.85 -4.87 44.19
CA HIS A 127 19.28 -6.10 43.65
C HIS A 127 18.53 -6.97 44.67
N PHE A 128 17.93 -6.33 45.66
CA PHE A 128 17.20 -7.03 46.70
C PHE A 128 15.77 -7.39 46.30
N ALA A 129 15.24 -8.43 46.94
CA ALA A 129 13.83 -8.76 46.90
C ALA A 129 13.07 -8.07 48.04
N VAL A 130 11.94 -7.43 47.73
CA VAL A 130 11.09 -6.77 48.74
C VAL A 130 10.45 -7.82 49.63
N PRO A 131 10.62 -7.76 50.96
CA PRO A 131 9.97 -8.71 51.88
C PRO A 131 8.46 -8.83 51.62
N PRO A 132 7.89 -10.04 51.64
CA PRO A 132 6.47 -10.28 51.35
C PRO A 132 5.63 -10.03 52.60
N ILE A 133 5.74 -8.82 53.14
CA ILE A 133 5.04 -8.39 54.35
C ILE A 133 4.05 -7.27 54.03
N GLY A 134 2.99 -7.19 54.82
CA GLY A 134 1.87 -6.29 54.58
C GLY A 134 2.24 -4.81 54.41
N ALA A 135 3.16 -4.32 55.23
CA ALA A 135 3.65 -2.94 55.14
C ALA A 135 4.19 -2.54 53.76
N TYR A 136 4.59 -3.52 52.93
CA TYR A 136 5.09 -3.32 51.55
C TYR A 136 4.19 -4.00 50.51
N GLY A 137 2.92 -4.23 50.85
CA GLY A 137 1.94 -4.90 49.99
C GLY A 137 1.69 -4.17 48.67
N TYR A 138 1.79 -2.84 48.65
CA TYR A 138 1.60 -2.02 47.45
C TYR A 138 2.54 -2.40 46.29
N VAL A 139 3.74 -2.92 46.56
CA VAL A 139 4.68 -3.38 45.52
C VAL A 139 4.18 -4.66 44.82
N ARG A 140 3.18 -5.34 45.39
CA ARG A 140 2.43 -6.49 44.83
C ARG A 140 0.99 -6.10 44.46
N SER A 141 0.80 -4.85 44.05
CA SER A 141 -0.46 -4.33 43.54
C SER A 141 -0.22 -3.73 42.16
N HIS A 142 -1.06 -4.09 41.18
CA HIS A 142 -0.98 -3.50 39.83
C HIS A 142 -1.24 -1.98 39.82
N GLN A 143 -1.87 -1.44 40.87
CA GLN A 143 -2.17 -0.01 41.02
C GLN A 143 -0.90 0.83 41.30
N TYR A 144 0.19 0.19 41.75
CA TYR A 144 1.45 0.87 42.07
C TYR A 144 2.65 0.26 41.34
N ASN A 145 2.70 -1.08 41.23
CA ASN A 145 3.67 -1.82 40.44
C ASN A 145 2.98 -2.34 39.18
N ASN A 146 3.10 -1.60 38.09
CA ASN A 146 2.35 -1.87 36.88
C ASN A 146 2.71 -3.21 36.20
N SER A 147 3.89 -3.77 36.48
CA SER A 147 4.27 -5.10 35.96
C SER A 147 3.72 -6.26 36.79
N TYR A 148 3.10 -5.98 37.94
CA TYR A 148 2.52 -7.01 38.80
C TYR A 148 1.20 -7.56 38.26
N PHE A 149 0.79 -8.72 38.79
CA PHE A 149 -0.46 -9.37 38.41
C PHE A 149 -1.65 -8.43 38.58
N ASN A 150 -2.38 -8.22 37.49
CA ASN A 150 -3.63 -7.48 37.45
C ASN A 150 -4.81 -8.47 37.36
N PRO A 151 -5.67 -8.58 38.39
CA PRO A 151 -6.81 -9.49 38.35
C PRO A 151 -7.86 -9.11 37.31
N PHE A 152 -7.83 -7.88 36.77
CA PHE A 152 -8.73 -7.40 35.71
C PHE A 152 -8.22 -7.73 34.30
N SER A 153 -7.03 -8.34 34.17
CA SER A 153 -6.46 -8.71 32.88
C SER A 153 -6.40 -10.23 32.70
N LEU A 154 -6.62 -10.69 31.48
CA LEU A 154 -6.35 -12.07 31.07
C LEU A 154 -4.94 -12.19 30.49
N TYR A 155 -4.16 -13.14 31.00
CA TYR A 155 -2.80 -13.42 30.56
C TYR A 155 -2.78 -14.73 29.78
N THR A 156 -2.35 -14.66 28.52
CA THR A 156 -2.29 -15.80 27.60
C THR A 156 -0.85 -16.24 27.35
N PRO A 157 -0.62 -17.52 26.96
CA PRO A 157 0.69 -17.94 26.49
C PRO A 157 1.14 -17.13 25.27
N TRP A 158 2.47 -16.98 25.08
CA TRP A 158 3.00 -16.34 23.87
C TRP A 158 2.57 -17.07 22.59
N PRO A 159 2.51 -16.38 21.43
CA PRO A 159 2.29 -17.04 20.15
C PRO A 159 3.34 -18.14 19.89
N SER A 160 2.90 -19.27 19.35
CA SER A 160 3.80 -20.38 19.00
C SER A 160 4.42 -20.13 17.62
N LEU A 161 5.59 -19.49 17.61
CA LEU A 161 6.33 -19.07 16.41
C LEU A 161 7.83 -19.37 16.57
N GLY A 162 8.60 -19.35 15.48
CA GLY A 162 10.06 -19.46 15.53
C GLY A 162 10.55 -20.83 16.02
N GLY A 163 9.80 -21.89 15.73
CA GLY A 163 10.02 -23.25 16.24
C GLY A 163 9.71 -23.45 17.73
N TYR A 164 9.12 -22.48 18.43
CA TYR A 164 8.68 -22.63 19.82
C TYR A 164 7.18 -22.96 19.91
N THR A 165 6.80 -23.69 20.96
CA THR A 165 5.41 -23.97 21.30
C THR A 165 5.15 -23.56 22.74
N PHE A 166 4.10 -22.78 22.94
CA PHE A 166 3.70 -22.29 24.25
C PHE A 166 2.24 -22.70 24.52
N GLY A 167 1.98 -23.14 25.74
CA GLY A 167 0.65 -23.47 26.25
C GLY A 167 0.52 -22.94 27.67
N ASP A 168 -0.62 -23.19 28.29
CA ASP A 168 -0.87 -22.76 29.67
C ASP A 168 0.22 -23.23 30.64
N SER A 169 0.67 -22.32 31.51
CA SER A 169 1.71 -22.60 32.50
C SER A 169 1.16 -23.45 33.64
N ASP A 170 1.87 -24.51 34.04
CA ASP A 170 1.48 -25.39 35.16
C ASP A 170 1.57 -24.61 36.50
N PRO A 171 0.47 -24.36 37.22
CA PRO A 171 0.52 -23.60 38.47
C PRO A 171 1.34 -24.26 39.59
N THR A 172 1.52 -25.57 39.54
CA THR A 172 2.29 -26.34 40.54
C THR A 172 3.78 -26.39 40.20
N ALA A 173 4.15 -26.05 38.97
CA ALA A 173 5.52 -26.05 38.45
C ALA A 173 5.71 -24.92 37.42
N ALA A 174 5.31 -23.70 37.77
CA ALA A 174 5.28 -22.59 36.84
C ALA A 174 6.72 -22.20 36.48
N LYS A 175 7.06 -22.23 35.18
CA LYS A 175 8.40 -21.89 34.72
C LYS A 175 8.71 -20.43 35.03
N THR A 176 9.94 -20.16 35.48
CA THR A 176 10.36 -18.78 35.77
C THR A 176 10.75 -18.00 34.51
N ASP A 177 10.98 -18.70 33.40
CA ASP A 177 11.19 -18.18 32.05
C ASP A 177 10.66 -19.20 31.04
N PRO A 178 9.89 -18.81 30.01
CA PRO A 178 9.25 -19.76 29.10
C PRO A 178 10.24 -20.43 28.14
N THR A 179 11.38 -19.80 27.85
CA THR A 179 12.37 -20.31 26.89
C THR A 179 13.72 -20.65 27.51
N ARG A 180 13.99 -20.27 28.77
CA ARG A 180 15.30 -20.49 29.42
C ARG A 180 15.22 -21.34 30.68
N GLY A 181 16.10 -22.35 30.72
CA GLY A 181 16.30 -23.18 31.91
C GLY A 181 15.12 -24.08 32.23
N SER A 182 15.24 -24.81 33.34
CA SER A 182 14.21 -25.73 33.86
C SER A 182 13.68 -25.31 35.22
N GLU A 183 13.96 -24.08 35.65
CA GLU A 183 13.53 -23.60 36.96
C GLU A 183 12.02 -23.38 36.98
N THR A 184 11.39 -23.87 38.04
CA THR A 184 9.96 -23.77 38.28
C THR A 184 9.67 -23.33 39.71
N LEU A 185 8.55 -22.64 39.92
CA LEU A 185 8.04 -22.32 41.25
C LEU A 185 6.63 -22.88 41.41
N ASN A 186 6.36 -23.54 42.54
CA ASN A 186 5.00 -23.96 42.88
C ASN A 186 4.23 -22.77 43.44
N LEU A 187 3.24 -22.28 42.71
CA LEU A 187 2.47 -21.08 43.06
C LEU A 187 1.29 -21.37 44.00
N THR A 188 1.03 -22.65 44.29
CA THR A 188 -0.15 -23.15 45.02
C THR A 188 0.11 -23.50 46.48
N VAL A 189 1.34 -23.30 46.98
CA VAL A 189 1.75 -23.65 48.34
C VAL A 189 2.55 -22.53 49.00
N ASN A 190 2.63 -22.55 50.34
CA ASN A 190 3.57 -21.68 51.05
C ASN A 190 5.01 -22.11 50.76
N ILE A 191 5.85 -21.15 50.39
CA ILE A 191 7.25 -21.37 50.07
C ILE A 191 8.09 -21.22 51.34
N GLU A 192 8.68 -22.34 51.78
CA GLU A 192 9.67 -22.41 52.86
C GLU A 192 10.99 -22.96 52.31
N SER A 193 11.73 -22.13 51.55
CA SER A 193 13.00 -22.57 50.96
C SER A 193 14.13 -22.66 51.99
N ASN A 194 14.85 -23.78 51.94
CA ASN A 194 16.07 -23.97 52.72
C ASN A 194 17.34 -23.55 51.96
N GLU A 195 17.21 -23.10 50.70
CA GLU A 195 18.34 -22.64 49.88
C GLU A 195 18.91 -21.32 50.41
N SER A 196 20.24 -21.24 50.52
CA SER A 196 20.96 -20.11 51.12
C SER A 196 20.83 -18.80 50.34
N ASN A 197 20.47 -18.87 49.07
CA ASN A 197 20.25 -17.73 48.18
C ASN A 197 18.76 -17.36 48.01
N HIS A 198 17.85 -17.97 48.79
CA HIS A 198 16.42 -17.65 48.78
C HIS A 198 16.02 -16.80 49.99
N ARG A 199 16.52 -15.56 50.04
CA ARG A 199 16.39 -14.67 51.19
C ARG A 199 15.91 -13.28 50.79
N PHE A 200 15.21 -12.62 51.72
CA PHE A 200 14.80 -11.21 51.64
C PHE A 200 15.74 -10.34 52.48
N ARG A 201 15.94 -9.10 52.02
CA ARG A 201 16.78 -8.11 52.71
C ARG A 201 15.95 -7.32 53.72
N PHE A 202 16.43 -7.22 54.95
CA PHE A 202 15.86 -6.39 56.00
C PHE A 202 16.84 -5.29 56.41
N TYR A 203 16.31 -4.10 56.69
CA TYR A 203 17.01 -2.95 57.23
C TYR A 203 16.43 -2.57 58.60
N PRO A 204 17.11 -1.72 59.41
CA PRO A 204 16.56 -1.21 60.66
C PRO A 204 15.14 -0.65 60.48
N THR A 205 14.33 -0.77 61.52
CA THR A 205 12.88 -0.48 61.59
C THR A 205 11.95 -1.36 60.75
N MET A 206 12.46 -2.15 59.79
CA MET A 206 11.63 -3.14 59.11
C MET A 206 11.19 -4.22 60.11
N ARG A 207 9.88 -4.47 60.23
CA ARG A 207 9.33 -5.43 61.20
C ARG A 207 8.76 -6.66 60.51
N LEU A 208 9.08 -7.84 61.03
CA LEU A 208 8.35 -9.07 60.74
C LEU A 208 7.10 -9.12 61.63
N PRO A 209 5.89 -9.15 61.05
CA PRO A 209 4.64 -9.20 61.81
C PRO A 209 4.48 -10.46 62.66
N PHE A 210 3.60 -10.40 63.67
CA PHE A 210 3.16 -11.57 64.43
C PHE A 210 2.64 -12.69 63.50
N GLY A 211 2.96 -13.94 63.82
CA GLY A 211 2.50 -15.12 63.08
C GLY A 211 3.34 -15.46 61.84
N VAL A 212 4.14 -14.53 61.31
CA VAL A 212 5.02 -14.80 60.16
C VAL A 212 6.09 -15.82 60.53
N ARG A 213 6.29 -16.83 59.65
CA ARG A 213 7.36 -17.81 59.77
C ARG A 213 8.60 -17.33 59.04
N TYR A 214 9.76 -17.43 59.69
CA TYR A 214 11.03 -17.02 59.12
C TYR A 214 12.17 -17.95 59.56
N ARG A 215 13.28 -17.90 58.83
CA ARG A 215 14.50 -18.64 59.11
C ARG A 215 15.71 -17.71 59.01
N ASP A 216 16.49 -17.65 60.09
CA ASP A 216 17.79 -16.97 60.12
C ASP A 216 18.88 -18.00 59.80
N TRP A 217 19.87 -17.62 58.99
CA TRP A 217 20.94 -18.54 58.63
C TRP A 217 21.92 -18.78 59.79
N SER A 218 21.95 -17.88 60.78
CA SER A 218 22.79 -18.03 61.97
C SER A 218 22.35 -19.17 62.89
N ASP A 219 21.06 -19.53 62.91
CA ASP A 219 20.51 -20.62 63.73
C ASP A 219 19.86 -21.76 62.92
N GLY A 220 19.61 -21.56 61.63
CA GLY A 220 19.27 -22.59 60.66
C GLY A 220 17.85 -23.18 60.76
N ASN A 221 17.00 -22.69 61.68
CA ASN A 221 15.67 -23.26 61.95
C ASN A 221 14.53 -22.31 61.54
N TRP A 222 13.42 -22.88 61.06
CA TRP A 222 12.17 -22.14 60.84
C TRP A 222 11.46 -21.88 62.18
N LYS A 223 11.03 -20.64 62.40
CA LYS A 223 10.37 -20.18 63.63
C LYS A 223 9.27 -19.19 63.30
N SER A 224 8.23 -19.16 64.14
CA SER A 224 7.14 -18.18 64.04
C SER A 224 7.43 -16.97 64.92
N VAL A 225 7.09 -15.77 64.44
CA VAL A 225 7.09 -14.56 65.27
C VAL A 225 5.94 -14.64 66.27
N THR A 226 6.27 -14.68 67.57
CA THR A 226 5.29 -14.77 68.67
C THR A 226 5.04 -13.43 69.37
N ALA A 227 5.83 -12.40 69.08
CA ALA A 227 5.63 -11.07 69.63
C ALA A 227 4.48 -10.35 68.91
N MET A 228 3.46 -9.88 69.64
CA MET A 228 2.28 -9.23 69.05
C MET A 228 2.62 -7.96 68.25
N GLY A 229 3.68 -7.23 68.64
CA GLY A 229 4.19 -6.08 67.88
C GLY A 229 5.15 -6.45 66.74
N GLY A 230 5.28 -7.74 66.42
CA GLY A 230 6.32 -8.23 65.52
C GLY A 230 7.73 -8.12 66.10
N ILE A 231 8.72 -8.54 65.32
CA ILE A 231 10.15 -8.39 65.64
C ILE A 231 10.83 -7.51 64.61
N GLU A 232 11.87 -6.80 65.01
CA GLU A 232 12.76 -6.06 64.11
C GLU A 232 14.05 -6.87 63.91
N PRO A 233 14.26 -7.49 62.73
CA PRO A 233 15.49 -8.24 62.48
C PRO A 233 16.75 -7.36 62.49
N GLY A 234 16.61 -6.06 62.19
CA GLY A 234 17.74 -5.19 61.88
C GLY A 234 18.37 -5.51 60.54
N ASP A 235 19.57 -4.98 60.30
CA ASP A 235 20.32 -5.14 59.04
C ASP A 235 20.82 -6.58 58.85
N ARG A 236 20.03 -7.42 58.15
CA ARG A 236 20.39 -8.81 57.80
C ARG A 236 19.57 -9.35 56.62
N GLN A 237 19.81 -10.61 56.25
CA GLN A 237 19.01 -11.36 55.26
C GLN A 237 18.33 -12.55 55.93
N LEU A 238 17.03 -12.74 55.66
CA LEU A 238 16.22 -13.82 56.24
C LEU A 238 15.42 -14.54 55.15
N ALA A 239 15.20 -15.84 55.29
CA ALA A 239 14.14 -16.51 54.56
C ALA A 239 12.81 -16.28 55.28
N VAL A 240 11.76 -15.98 54.53
CA VAL A 240 10.41 -15.70 55.04
C VAL A 240 9.45 -16.63 54.33
N SER A 241 8.52 -17.23 55.06
CA SER A 241 7.46 -18.08 54.48
C SER A 241 6.43 -17.18 53.82
N TYR A 242 6.08 -17.46 52.56
CA TYR A 242 5.12 -16.66 51.80
C TYR A 242 4.33 -17.51 50.80
N TYR A 243 3.13 -17.07 50.47
CA TYR A 243 2.33 -17.64 49.40
C TYR A 243 2.57 -16.85 48.10
N PRO A 244 3.07 -17.46 47.00
CA PRO A 244 3.46 -16.72 45.81
C PRO A 244 2.30 -15.97 45.13
N ALA A 245 1.13 -16.61 45.03
CA ALA A 245 -0.06 -16.05 44.39
C ALA A 245 -0.83 -15.12 45.34
N THR A 246 -0.18 -14.02 45.72
CA THR A 246 -0.70 -13.01 46.64
C THR A 246 -0.63 -11.63 46.01
N PHE A 247 -1.75 -10.91 45.95
CA PHE A 247 -1.81 -9.54 45.43
C PHE A 247 -2.59 -8.63 46.38
N TYR A 248 -2.46 -7.31 46.17
CA TYR A 248 -3.12 -6.29 47.00
C TYR A 248 -3.94 -5.32 46.15
N LEU A 249 -5.06 -4.87 46.69
CA LEU A 249 -5.86 -3.77 46.14
C LEU A 249 -6.19 -2.74 47.22
N THR A 250 -6.42 -1.50 46.83
CA THR A 250 -6.96 -0.46 47.72
C THR A 250 -8.35 -0.84 48.24
N GLU A 251 -8.73 -0.31 49.39
CA GLU A 251 -9.98 -0.68 50.08
C GLU A 251 -11.27 -0.29 49.34
N ASP A 252 -11.17 0.60 48.35
CA ASP A 252 -12.23 1.04 47.46
C ASP A 252 -12.34 0.20 46.17
N GLN A 253 -11.30 -0.56 45.82
CA GLN A 253 -11.28 -1.35 44.59
C GLN A 253 -11.93 -2.73 44.79
N SER A 254 -13.10 -2.93 44.18
CA SER A 254 -13.76 -4.24 44.12
C SER A 254 -13.09 -5.13 43.07
N LEU A 255 -13.01 -6.45 43.32
CA LEU A 255 -12.54 -7.43 42.33
C LEU A 255 -13.48 -7.50 41.11
N PRO A 256 -13.01 -8.03 39.95
CA PRO A 256 -13.89 -8.34 38.83
C PRO A 256 -15.06 -9.23 39.29
N ALA A 257 -16.27 -8.96 38.79
CA ALA A 257 -17.48 -9.65 39.22
C ALA A 257 -17.40 -11.18 39.01
N ASP A 258 -16.65 -11.63 38.02
CA ASP A 258 -16.45 -13.03 37.64
C ASP A 258 -15.18 -13.66 38.24
N PHE A 259 -14.42 -12.93 39.07
CA PHE A 259 -13.21 -13.46 39.73
C PHE A 259 -13.56 -14.56 40.75
N GLY A 260 -14.74 -14.49 41.37
CA GLY A 260 -15.30 -15.55 42.22
C GLY A 260 -14.65 -15.71 43.60
N TYR A 261 -14.06 -14.65 44.15
CA TYR A 261 -13.59 -14.63 45.54
C TYR A 261 -14.78 -14.67 46.50
N LEU A 262 -14.60 -15.23 47.70
CA LEU A 262 -15.62 -15.24 48.75
C LEU A 262 -15.98 -13.80 49.16
N PRO A 263 -17.25 -13.35 49.05
CA PRO A 263 -17.65 -11.98 49.35
C PRO A 263 -17.30 -11.51 50.77
N GLU A 264 -17.36 -12.40 51.75
CA GLU A 264 -17.00 -12.12 53.14
C GLU A 264 -15.51 -11.80 53.33
N ARG A 265 -14.65 -12.19 52.37
CA ARG A 265 -13.19 -11.98 52.38
C ARG A 265 -12.71 -10.92 51.37
N SER A 266 -13.62 -10.28 50.64
CA SER A 266 -13.29 -9.29 49.60
C SER A 266 -13.99 -7.95 49.81
N VAL A 267 -13.71 -7.00 48.91
CA VAL A 267 -14.52 -5.79 48.73
C VAL A 267 -15.51 -6.04 47.59
N VAL A 268 -16.79 -5.80 47.83
CA VAL A 268 -17.87 -5.93 46.84
C VAL A 268 -18.68 -4.65 46.84
N GLU A 269 -18.74 -3.95 45.71
CA GLU A 269 -19.47 -2.68 45.55
C GLU A 269 -19.06 -1.63 46.61
N GLY A 270 -17.77 -1.58 46.94
CA GLY A 270 -17.23 -0.67 47.96
C GLY A 270 -17.51 -1.07 49.42
N VAL A 271 -18.18 -2.21 49.65
CA VAL A 271 -18.41 -2.76 50.99
C VAL A 271 -17.33 -3.79 51.31
N ILE A 272 -16.61 -3.58 52.42
CA ILE A 272 -15.52 -4.46 52.85
C ILE A 272 -16.09 -5.60 53.69
N GLY A 273 -15.88 -6.84 53.25
CA GLY A 273 -16.32 -8.05 53.93
C GLY A 273 -15.74 -8.20 55.35
N ALA A 274 -16.48 -8.89 56.21
CA ALA A 274 -16.13 -9.02 57.63
C ALA A 274 -14.84 -9.81 57.90
N GLU A 275 -14.42 -10.67 56.97
CA GLU A 275 -13.19 -11.47 57.00
C GLU A 275 -12.11 -10.94 56.04
N ALA A 276 -12.31 -9.77 55.42
CA ALA A 276 -11.32 -9.20 54.51
C ALA A 276 -10.00 -8.89 55.23
N LEU A 277 -8.89 -9.35 54.66
CA LEU A 277 -7.57 -9.25 55.28
C LEU A 277 -6.95 -7.86 55.04
N ARG A 278 -7.16 -6.95 55.99
CA ARG A 278 -6.50 -5.63 56.06
C ARG A 278 -5.08 -5.78 56.60
N ASP A 279 -4.19 -6.27 55.75
CA ASP A 279 -2.79 -6.54 56.06
C ASP A 279 -1.88 -5.89 55.02
N GLY A 280 -2.24 -4.70 54.53
CA GLY A 280 -1.50 -3.98 53.50
C GLY A 280 -1.47 -2.47 53.76
N ALA A 281 -0.45 -1.77 53.25
CA ALA A 281 -0.39 -0.32 53.31
C ALA A 281 0.05 0.27 51.96
N THR A 282 -0.61 1.35 51.54
CA THR A 282 -0.20 2.21 50.43
C THR A 282 1.02 3.07 50.83
N PRO A 283 1.73 3.72 49.89
CA PRO A 283 2.86 4.60 50.21
C PRO A 283 2.54 5.74 51.20
N ASP A 284 1.30 6.21 51.22
CA ASP A 284 0.75 7.22 52.14
C ASP A 284 0.22 6.65 53.47
N GLY A 285 0.25 5.32 53.62
CA GLY A 285 -0.13 4.62 54.84
C GLY A 285 -1.61 4.27 54.95
N ALA A 286 -2.41 4.48 53.89
CA ALA A 286 -3.77 3.97 53.83
C ALA A 286 -3.77 2.43 53.77
N ALA A 287 -4.78 1.81 54.36
CA ALA A 287 -4.87 0.35 54.41
C ALA A 287 -5.17 -0.24 53.02
N MET A 288 -4.70 -1.46 52.78
CA MET A 288 -4.97 -2.24 51.57
C MET A 288 -5.47 -3.64 51.94
N ILE A 289 -6.25 -4.25 51.03
CA ILE A 289 -6.76 -5.62 51.18
C ILE A 289 -5.78 -6.59 50.53
N ARG A 290 -5.40 -7.62 51.29
CA ARG A 290 -4.58 -8.75 50.82
C ARG A 290 -5.48 -9.85 50.26
N TYR A 291 -5.18 -10.29 49.04
CA TYR A 291 -5.82 -11.42 48.39
C TYR A 291 -4.80 -12.54 48.15
N GLU A 292 -5.10 -13.74 48.65
CA GLU A 292 -4.34 -14.95 48.33
C GLU A 292 -5.19 -15.88 47.45
N ILE A 293 -4.65 -16.29 46.29
CA ILE A 293 -5.33 -17.20 45.36
C ILE A 293 -5.21 -18.63 45.88
N ARG A 294 -6.04 -18.99 46.86
CA ARG A 294 -6.15 -20.32 47.46
C ARG A 294 -7.54 -20.89 47.23
N ALA A 295 -7.64 -22.20 47.06
CA ALA A 295 -8.92 -22.86 46.77
C ALA A 295 -10.01 -22.53 47.81
N GLU A 296 -9.65 -22.42 49.09
CA GLU A 296 -10.56 -22.09 50.18
C GLU A 296 -11.06 -20.63 50.20
N ASN A 297 -10.52 -19.76 49.34
CA ASN A 297 -10.92 -18.35 49.24
C ASN A 297 -11.89 -18.07 48.08
N PHE A 298 -12.29 -19.10 47.31
CA PHE A 298 -13.17 -18.95 46.16
C PHE A 298 -14.52 -19.65 46.38
N ILE A 299 -15.56 -19.10 45.74
CA ILE A 299 -16.93 -19.64 45.78
C ILE A 299 -17.05 -21.00 45.08
N SER A 300 -16.13 -21.34 44.17
CA SER A 300 -16.08 -22.66 43.52
C SER A 300 -14.68 -23.02 43.02
N ALA A 301 -14.47 -24.31 42.76
CA ALA A 301 -13.23 -24.82 42.20
C ALA A 301 -12.90 -24.21 40.82
N ASP A 302 -13.89 -24.02 39.96
CA ASP A 302 -13.67 -23.46 38.61
C ASP A 302 -13.15 -22.02 38.66
N HIS A 303 -13.68 -21.19 39.57
CA HIS A 303 -13.19 -19.82 39.76
C HIS A 303 -11.74 -19.82 40.23
N TYR A 304 -11.42 -20.68 41.21
CA TYR A 304 -10.04 -20.86 41.66
C TYR A 304 -9.11 -21.32 40.52
N GLN A 305 -9.52 -22.31 39.72
CA GLN A 305 -8.71 -22.82 38.61
C GLN A 305 -8.44 -21.74 37.56
N ARG A 306 -9.44 -20.94 37.18
CA ARG A 306 -9.23 -19.81 36.27
C ARG A 306 -8.29 -18.76 36.85
N ALA A 307 -8.48 -18.37 38.12
CA ALA A 307 -7.66 -17.36 38.77
C ALA A 307 -6.20 -17.81 38.92
N ILE A 308 -5.95 -19.05 39.35
CA ILE A 308 -4.59 -19.57 39.52
C ILE A 308 -3.90 -19.84 38.18
N GLN A 309 -4.63 -20.27 37.14
CA GLN A 309 -4.09 -20.40 35.79
C GLN A 309 -3.68 -19.04 35.22
N ASN A 310 -4.53 -18.01 35.40
CA ASN A 310 -4.23 -16.66 34.97
C ASN A 310 -2.97 -16.10 35.67
N PHE A 311 -2.84 -16.34 36.98
CA PHE A 311 -1.64 -15.96 37.74
C PHE A 311 -0.39 -16.73 37.28
N ALA A 312 -0.51 -18.02 36.96
CA ALA A 312 0.59 -18.83 36.44
C ALA A 312 1.06 -18.35 35.06
N ASN A 313 0.13 -17.99 34.18
CA ASN A 313 0.45 -17.41 32.88
C ASN A 313 1.15 -16.05 33.02
N TRP A 314 0.65 -15.15 33.88
CA TRP A 314 1.36 -13.91 34.22
C TRP A 314 2.78 -14.19 34.73
N PHE A 315 2.92 -15.10 35.69
CA PHE A 315 4.20 -15.43 36.33
C PHE A 315 5.27 -15.88 35.32
N THR A 316 4.87 -16.74 34.38
CA THR A 316 5.77 -17.30 33.37
C THR A 316 6.02 -16.33 32.23
N TYR A 317 4.97 -15.69 31.68
CA TYR A 317 5.07 -14.97 30.41
C TYR A 317 5.25 -13.45 30.53
N TYR A 318 4.87 -12.82 31.65
CA TYR A 318 4.75 -11.36 31.76
C TYR A 318 5.44 -10.73 32.97
N ARG A 319 5.68 -11.50 34.04
CA ARG A 319 6.23 -11.01 35.33
C ARG A 319 7.54 -10.21 35.19
N LYS A 320 8.43 -10.66 34.31
CA LYS A 320 9.68 -9.96 34.02
C LYS A 320 9.51 -9.12 32.75
N ARG A 321 10.08 -7.92 32.75
CA ARG A 321 9.93 -6.96 31.65
C ARG A 321 10.40 -7.52 30.30
N HIS A 322 11.54 -8.24 30.29
CA HIS A 322 12.04 -8.91 29.07
C HIS A 322 11.15 -10.08 28.61
N ALA A 323 10.37 -10.69 29.51
CA ALA A 323 9.44 -11.75 29.14
C ALA A 323 8.23 -11.12 28.42
N ALA A 324 7.64 -10.08 29.02
CA ALA A 324 6.58 -9.31 28.40
C ALA A 324 6.97 -8.78 27.01
N ALA A 325 8.15 -8.16 26.88
CA ALA A 325 8.64 -7.62 25.61
C ALA A 325 8.76 -8.67 24.50
N ARG A 326 9.29 -9.86 24.80
CA ARG A 326 9.41 -10.96 23.84
C ARG A 326 8.05 -11.43 23.34
N GLY A 327 7.12 -11.67 24.25
CA GLY A 327 5.76 -12.08 23.91
C GLY A 327 5.05 -11.03 23.06
N ALA A 328 5.18 -9.76 23.42
CA ALA A 328 4.56 -8.65 22.72
C ALA A 328 5.10 -8.44 21.30
N ILE A 329 6.42 -8.44 21.11
CA ILE A 329 7.02 -8.36 19.77
C ILE A 329 6.56 -9.56 18.93
N GLY A 330 6.55 -10.76 19.51
CA GLY A 330 6.05 -11.95 18.82
C GLY A 330 4.58 -11.84 18.39
N ALA A 331 3.72 -11.28 19.24
CA ALA A 331 2.30 -11.08 18.94
C ALA A 331 2.04 -9.95 17.94
N ALA A 332 2.84 -8.89 17.96
CA ALA A 332 2.67 -7.76 17.05
C ALA A 332 3.10 -8.10 15.62
N PHE A 333 4.20 -8.85 15.47
CA PHE A 333 4.71 -9.25 14.15
C PHE A 333 4.07 -10.54 13.62
N ALA A 334 3.20 -11.22 14.39
CA ALA A 334 2.63 -12.50 14.01
C ALA A 334 1.89 -12.44 12.66
N ASP A 335 1.15 -11.37 12.40
CA ASP A 335 0.31 -11.24 11.21
C ASP A 335 0.94 -10.29 10.16
N ILE A 336 2.25 -10.04 10.25
CA ILE A 336 2.99 -9.11 9.39
C ILE A 336 4.01 -9.87 8.54
N ASP A 337 3.91 -9.71 7.21
CA ASP A 337 4.83 -10.29 6.22
C ASP A 337 5.38 -9.26 5.21
N GLY A 338 4.71 -8.12 5.00
CA GLY A 338 5.10 -7.05 4.07
C GLY A 338 6.30 -6.18 4.48
N PHE A 339 7.25 -6.68 5.28
CA PHE A 339 8.42 -5.91 5.75
C PHE A 339 9.73 -6.69 5.63
N ARG A 340 10.81 -5.94 5.37
CA ARG A 340 12.18 -6.38 5.57
C ARG A 340 12.68 -5.90 6.93
N VAL A 341 12.82 -6.82 7.88
CA VAL A 341 13.09 -6.51 9.29
C VAL A 341 14.49 -6.90 9.73
N GLY A 342 15.26 -5.93 10.23
CA GLY A 342 16.47 -6.16 11.00
C GLY A 342 16.18 -6.04 12.49
N ALA A 343 16.72 -6.93 13.32
CA ALA A 343 16.57 -6.82 14.78
C ALA A 343 17.92 -6.97 15.51
N TYR A 344 18.16 -6.14 16.51
CA TYR A 344 19.29 -6.26 17.42
C TYR A 344 18.94 -5.78 18.83
N THR A 345 19.82 -6.06 19.78
CA THR A 345 19.65 -5.59 21.16
C THR A 345 20.60 -4.45 21.47
N ILE A 346 20.19 -3.52 22.34
CA ILE A 346 20.95 -2.30 22.69
C ILE A 346 22.39 -2.57 23.14
N ASN A 347 22.66 -3.67 23.85
CA ASN A 347 24.02 -4.04 24.29
C ASN A 347 24.78 -4.98 23.33
N SER A 348 24.20 -5.28 22.16
CA SER A 348 24.84 -6.07 21.08
C SER A 348 24.57 -5.40 19.74
N ARG A 349 24.97 -4.12 19.66
CA ARG A 349 24.82 -3.28 18.48
C ARG A 349 25.63 -3.84 17.31
N PRO A 350 25.10 -3.78 16.09
CA PRO A 350 25.83 -4.21 14.89
C PRO A 350 27.04 -3.29 14.63
N ASN A 351 28.11 -3.84 14.04
CA ASN A 351 29.15 -3.04 13.42
C ASN A 351 28.55 -2.21 12.26
N PRO A 352 28.92 -0.92 12.14
CA PRO A 352 28.55 -0.08 11.00
C PRO A 352 28.76 -0.69 9.61
N ALA A 353 29.75 -1.58 9.44
CA ALA A 353 30.19 -2.06 8.12
C ALA A 353 29.55 -3.37 7.60
N SER A 354 28.93 -4.24 8.43
CA SER A 354 28.47 -5.56 7.92
C SER A 354 27.50 -6.42 8.76
N ASP A 355 27.00 -5.99 9.91
CA ASP A 355 26.60 -6.98 10.93
C ASP A 355 25.09 -7.21 11.12
N LEU A 356 24.23 -6.32 10.63
CA LEU A 356 22.79 -6.52 10.77
C LEU A 356 22.25 -7.32 9.59
N LEU A 357 21.72 -8.51 9.89
CA LEU A 357 20.95 -9.29 8.94
C LEU A 357 19.53 -8.73 8.87
N ILE A 358 19.13 -8.32 7.66
CA ILE A 358 17.76 -7.92 7.33
C ILE A 358 17.03 -9.15 6.81
N ARG A 359 15.84 -9.42 7.35
CA ARG A 359 15.03 -10.60 7.04
C ARG A 359 13.75 -10.20 6.35
N ASP A 360 13.44 -10.83 5.23
CA ASP A 360 12.16 -10.66 4.54
C ASP A 360 11.10 -11.54 5.22
N LEU A 361 10.08 -10.91 5.81
CA LEU A 361 9.04 -11.62 6.54
C LEU A 361 8.05 -12.36 5.62
N ALA A 362 8.02 -12.06 4.32
CA ALA A 362 7.27 -12.85 3.34
C ALA A 362 7.93 -14.22 3.08
N ILE A 363 9.22 -14.37 3.40
CA ILE A 363 9.96 -15.63 3.25
C ILE A 363 9.84 -16.44 4.54
N GLY A 364 9.07 -17.54 4.50
CA GLY A 364 8.77 -18.36 5.69
C GLY A 364 9.99 -18.79 6.53
N ALA A 365 11.12 -19.15 5.89
CA ALA A 365 12.34 -19.53 6.60
C ALA A 365 13.02 -18.35 7.33
N GLU A 366 12.96 -17.15 6.75
CA GLU A 366 13.52 -15.93 7.36
C GLU A 366 12.61 -15.41 8.47
N ARG A 367 11.29 -15.47 8.27
CA ARG A 367 10.27 -15.19 9.29
C ARG A 367 10.42 -16.08 10.51
N GLU A 368 10.58 -17.39 10.33
CA GLU A 368 10.86 -18.32 11.43
C GLU A 368 12.16 -17.96 12.17
N ALA A 369 13.21 -17.60 11.45
CA ALA A 369 14.48 -17.21 12.04
C ALA A 369 14.41 -15.85 12.78
N PHE A 370 13.55 -14.92 12.35
CA PHE A 370 13.22 -13.69 13.08
C PHE A 370 12.56 -14.01 14.43
N PHE A 371 11.48 -14.79 14.44
CA PHE A 371 10.80 -15.15 15.70
C PHE A 371 11.70 -15.97 16.63
N TYR A 372 12.51 -16.87 16.08
CA TYR A 372 13.53 -17.57 16.86
C TYR A 372 14.49 -16.60 17.55
N GLN A 373 14.91 -15.54 16.84
CA GLN A 373 15.74 -14.47 17.39
C GLN A 373 15.01 -13.62 18.44
N ILE A 374 13.71 -13.39 18.30
CA ILE A 374 12.92 -12.64 19.29
C ILE A 374 12.70 -13.47 20.57
N TYR A 375 12.40 -14.76 20.46
CA TYR A 375 12.11 -15.58 21.65
C TYR A 375 13.35 -16.07 22.41
N ARG A 376 14.52 -16.06 21.78
CA ARG A 376 15.79 -16.40 22.46
C ARG A 376 16.19 -15.33 23.50
N ASN A 377 17.24 -15.64 24.27
CA ASN A 377 17.65 -14.89 25.44
C ASN A 377 18.02 -13.41 25.15
N PHE A 378 17.24 -12.47 25.70
CA PHE A 378 17.42 -11.01 25.63
C PHE A 378 17.90 -10.37 26.94
N ILE A 379 18.66 -11.06 27.79
CA ILE A 379 19.16 -10.44 29.03
C ILE A 379 20.68 -10.30 28.98
N GLY A 380 21.14 -9.05 29.04
CA GLY A 380 22.52 -8.65 29.30
C GLY A 380 22.67 -8.04 30.70
N LYS A 381 23.89 -8.02 31.24
CA LYS A 381 24.21 -7.31 32.50
C LYS A 381 24.59 -5.83 32.27
N GLY A 382 24.41 -5.32 31.05
CA GLY A 382 24.75 -3.98 30.62
C GLY A 382 23.71 -2.93 31.04
N GLY A 383 23.98 -1.67 30.71
CA GLY A 383 23.01 -0.59 30.91
C GLY A 383 22.18 -0.29 29.66
N THR A 384 21.62 0.91 29.59
CA THR A 384 20.64 1.32 28.57
C THR A 384 21.19 2.48 27.70
N PRO A 385 22.21 2.25 26.85
CA PRO A 385 22.76 3.27 25.94
C PRO A 385 21.86 3.50 24.72
N ASN A 386 20.68 4.10 24.92
CA ASN A 386 19.67 4.33 23.87
C ASN A 386 20.21 5.18 22.73
N ARG A 387 20.94 6.25 23.05
CA ARG A 387 21.56 7.12 22.04
C ARG A 387 22.50 6.33 21.13
N GLU A 388 23.37 5.49 21.69
CA GLU A 388 24.29 4.69 20.88
C GLU A 388 23.57 3.60 20.09
N ALA A 389 22.46 3.06 20.61
CA ALA A 389 21.65 2.11 19.88
C ALA A 389 21.04 2.77 18.63
N VAL A 390 20.39 3.92 18.75
CA VAL A 390 19.79 4.62 17.59
C VAL A 390 20.87 5.14 16.64
N ASN A 391 22.02 5.60 17.14
CA ASN A 391 23.14 5.98 16.27
C ASN A 391 23.71 4.79 15.47
N ALA A 392 23.74 3.60 16.07
CA ALA A 392 24.11 2.37 15.36
C ALA A 392 23.06 1.97 14.32
N MET A 393 21.77 2.21 14.60
CA MET A 393 20.67 2.04 13.64
C MET A 393 20.88 2.92 12.41
N ARG A 394 21.15 4.22 12.62
CA ARG A 394 21.42 5.18 11.53
C ARG A 394 22.54 4.67 10.61
N ALA A 395 23.63 4.19 11.19
CA ALA A 395 24.74 3.66 10.42
C ALA A 395 24.37 2.44 9.56
N GLN A 396 23.40 1.61 9.97
CA GLN A 396 22.96 0.47 9.15
C GLN A 396 22.19 0.90 7.90
N PHE A 397 21.38 1.97 7.97
CA PHE A 397 20.66 2.48 6.81
C PHE A 397 21.60 3.05 5.73
N SER A 398 22.81 3.48 6.11
CA SER A 398 23.82 3.97 5.17
C SER A 398 24.63 2.87 4.45
N ARG A 399 24.30 1.59 4.66
CA ARG A 399 25.02 0.47 4.05
C ARG A 399 24.67 0.31 2.56
N THR A 400 25.68 -0.08 1.77
CA THR A 400 25.59 -0.31 0.32
C THR A 400 25.89 -1.76 -0.08
N ASP A 401 26.09 -2.66 0.89
CA ASP A 401 26.34 -4.08 0.62
C ASP A 401 25.07 -4.84 0.21
N ALA A 402 25.21 -6.11 -0.17
CA ALA A 402 24.11 -6.93 -0.67
C ALA A 402 22.95 -7.11 0.35
N ASN A 403 23.21 -6.93 1.64
CA ASN A 403 22.20 -6.99 2.71
C ASN A 403 21.82 -5.59 3.22
N ALA A 404 22.03 -4.53 2.42
CA ALA A 404 21.62 -3.19 2.77
C ALA A 404 20.11 -3.14 3.11
N PRO A 405 19.72 -2.41 4.19
CA PRO A 405 18.31 -2.17 4.48
C PRO A 405 17.63 -1.43 3.32
N ILE A 406 18.26 -0.38 2.80
CA ILE A 406 17.73 0.42 1.69
C ILE A 406 18.20 -0.20 0.37
N GLN A 407 17.25 -0.62 -0.47
CA GLN A 407 17.53 -1.21 -1.78
C GLN A 407 17.11 -0.30 -2.94
N GLN A 408 16.11 0.56 -2.73
CA GLN A 408 15.51 1.39 -3.77
C GLN A 408 15.42 2.86 -3.35
N GLN A 409 15.42 3.75 -4.34
CA GLN A 409 15.42 5.22 -4.17
C GLN A 409 14.11 5.79 -3.61
N CYS A 410 12.99 5.08 -3.78
CA CYS A 410 11.66 5.44 -3.29
C CYS A 410 11.27 4.69 -2.00
N GLN A 411 12.18 3.89 -1.44
CA GLN A 411 11.87 3.04 -0.30
C GLN A 411 11.64 3.86 0.98
N MET A 412 10.49 3.66 1.63
CA MET A 412 10.24 4.17 2.98
C MET A 412 10.97 3.31 4.02
N ASN A 413 11.56 3.94 5.04
CA ASN A 413 12.42 3.27 6.01
C ASN A 413 12.10 3.68 7.43
N PHE A 414 12.11 2.70 8.34
CA PHE A 414 11.61 2.87 9.69
C PHE A 414 12.59 2.33 10.73
N GLY A 415 12.80 3.09 11.79
CA GLY A 415 13.49 2.65 13.00
C GLY A 415 12.50 2.45 14.13
N LEU A 416 12.66 1.41 14.94
CA LEU A 416 11.85 1.23 16.16
C LEU A 416 12.76 0.92 17.35
N LEU A 417 12.71 1.77 18.38
CA LEU A 417 13.40 1.54 19.66
C LEU A 417 12.42 1.11 20.74
N PHE A 418 12.66 -0.04 21.37
CA PHE A 418 11.98 -0.45 22.60
C PHE A 418 12.89 -0.32 23.82
N THR A 419 12.44 0.34 24.88
CA THR A 419 13.22 0.51 26.14
C THR A 419 12.33 0.63 27.39
N ASP A 420 12.81 0.14 28.53
CA ASP A 420 12.08 0.15 29.82
C ASP A 420 12.64 1.14 30.85
N GLY A 421 13.59 1.99 30.45
CA GLY A 421 14.39 2.76 31.40
C GLY A 421 15.12 3.96 30.79
N TYR A 422 15.78 4.70 31.67
CA TYR A 422 16.44 5.94 31.31
C TYR A 422 17.81 5.69 30.69
N ALA A 423 18.14 6.49 29.67
CA ALA A 423 19.40 6.36 28.97
C ALA A 423 20.61 6.59 29.89
N ASN A 424 21.69 5.87 29.61
CA ASN A 424 23.00 6.11 30.20
C ASN A 424 23.70 7.34 29.58
N VAL A 425 24.83 7.77 30.17
CA VAL A 425 25.68 8.82 29.58
C VAL A 425 26.16 8.38 28.20
N TRP A 426 26.01 9.27 27.24
CA TRP A 426 26.56 9.14 25.89
C TRP A 426 28.09 9.06 25.92
N THR A 427 28.64 8.05 25.27
CA THR A 427 30.10 7.80 25.21
C THR A 427 30.68 7.83 23.80
N GLY A 428 29.85 8.02 22.76
CA GLY A 428 30.24 7.97 21.35
C GLY A 428 30.58 9.32 20.70
N SER A 429 30.82 9.31 19.38
CA SER A 429 30.95 10.51 18.53
C SER A 429 29.57 10.99 18.09
N GLY A 430 29.15 12.19 18.52
CA GLY A 430 27.79 12.67 18.23
C GLY A 430 27.64 13.30 16.83
N VAL A 431 26.46 13.88 16.58
CA VAL A 431 26.05 14.46 15.28
C VAL A 431 26.01 16.00 15.26
N GLY A 432 26.48 16.65 16.32
CA GLY A 432 26.30 18.10 16.51
C GLY A 432 24.87 18.45 16.93
N ASN A 433 24.51 19.73 16.75
CA ASN A 433 23.12 20.22 16.85
C ASN A 433 22.49 20.10 15.46
N ARG A 434 21.83 18.98 15.16
CA ARG A 434 21.27 18.73 13.82
C ARG A 434 19.87 19.32 13.68
N ASP A 435 19.13 19.46 14.77
CA ASP A 435 17.76 19.97 14.77
C ASP A 435 17.67 21.50 14.89
N GLY A 436 18.74 22.20 15.24
CA GLY A 436 18.74 23.62 15.60
C GLY A 436 18.25 24.59 14.52
N ALA A 437 18.09 24.13 13.27
CA ALA A 437 17.53 24.90 12.16
C ALA A 437 16.10 24.46 11.75
N MET A 438 15.53 23.45 12.41
CA MET A 438 14.22 22.88 12.05
C MET A 438 13.02 23.71 12.52
N GLY A 439 13.24 24.74 13.35
CA GLY A 439 12.17 25.56 13.93
C GLY A 439 11.34 24.82 14.98
N SER A 440 10.31 25.48 15.54
CA SER A 440 9.40 24.87 16.53
C SER A 440 8.47 23.85 15.88
N PRO A 441 8.11 22.73 16.53
CA PRO A 441 8.55 22.28 17.86
C PRO A 441 9.86 21.47 17.86
N PHE A 442 10.59 21.41 16.74
CA PHE A 442 11.71 20.48 16.52
C PHE A 442 13.05 20.95 17.09
N ALA A 443 13.36 22.23 16.99
CA ALA A 443 14.70 22.75 17.26
C ALA A 443 14.95 22.97 18.75
N ASP A 444 16.15 22.63 19.22
CA ASP A 444 16.67 23.08 20.50
C ASP A 444 18.10 23.68 20.41
N SER A 445 18.69 24.02 21.56
CA SER A 445 20.04 24.60 21.65
C SER A 445 21.13 23.61 22.02
N GLN A 446 20.76 22.36 22.26
CA GLN A 446 21.61 21.29 22.74
C GLN A 446 22.30 20.60 21.55
N SER A 447 23.24 19.71 21.83
CA SER A 447 23.97 19.01 20.78
C SER A 447 24.27 17.59 21.21
N ASN A 448 24.27 16.68 20.25
CA ASN A 448 24.49 15.26 20.47
C ASN A 448 23.45 14.63 21.43
N THR A 449 22.21 15.11 21.35
CA THR A 449 21.03 14.54 22.00
C THR A 449 20.47 13.37 21.18
N LEU A 450 19.47 12.66 21.70
CA LEU A 450 18.73 11.69 20.91
C LEU A 450 17.87 12.40 19.86
N ALA A 451 17.32 13.56 20.20
CA ALA A 451 16.61 14.45 19.29
C ALA A 451 17.43 14.81 18.05
N ASP A 452 18.72 15.12 18.23
CA ASP A 452 19.65 15.37 17.13
C ASP A 452 19.87 14.15 16.23
N ILE A 453 19.92 12.94 16.82
CA ILE A 453 20.06 11.70 16.05
C ILE A 453 18.77 11.42 15.27
N GLY A 454 17.60 11.71 15.85
CA GLY A 454 16.30 11.66 15.16
C GLY A 454 16.24 12.64 13.99
N ALA A 455 16.70 13.87 14.19
CA ALA A 455 16.82 14.85 13.12
C ALA A 455 17.83 14.40 12.03
N ALA A 456 18.95 13.77 12.41
CA ALA A 456 19.89 13.20 11.44
C ALA A 456 19.29 12.04 10.63
N LEU A 457 18.50 11.16 11.26
CA LEU A 457 17.77 10.09 10.57
C LEU A 457 16.80 10.64 9.51
N TYR A 458 16.22 11.81 9.78
CA TYR A 458 15.26 12.46 8.89
C TYR A 458 15.90 13.35 7.83
N LEU A 459 16.90 14.16 8.19
CA LEU A 459 17.47 15.17 7.30
C LEU A 459 18.66 14.67 6.47
N ASP A 460 19.40 13.66 6.95
CA ASP A 460 20.57 13.16 6.24
C ASP A 460 20.16 12.07 5.26
N ASN A 461 20.49 12.22 3.98
CA ASN A 461 20.31 11.15 3.00
C ASN A 461 21.27 9.99 3.34
N PRO A 462 20.77 8.81 3.77
CA PRO A 462 21.63 7.70 4.16
C PRO A 462 22.30 7.03 2.95
N ARG A 463 21.76 7.18 1.73
CA ARG A 463 22.23 6.55 0.49
C ARG A 463 22.43 7.57 -0.62
N PRO A 464 23.50 8.39 -0.54
CA PRO A 464 23.80 9.39 -1.57
C PRO A 464 24.25 8.78 -2.91
N ASP A 465 24.47 7.46 -2.95
CA ASP A 465 24.74 6.70 -4.18
C ASP A 465 23.47 6.39 -4.99
N LEU A 466 22.28 6.58 -4.42
CA LEU A 466 20.99 6.46 -5.10
C LEU A 466 20.44 7.85 -5.47
N PRO A 467 19.65 7.97 -6.56
CA PRO A 467 18.95 9.21 -6.88
C PRO A 467 18.07 9.73 -5.74
N THR A 468 17.99 11.06 -5.62
CA THR A 468 17.27 11.78 -4.58
C THR A 468 15.85 12.18 -5.01
N GLY A 469 14.98 12.55 -4.06
CA GLY A 469 13.65 13.08 -4.35
C GLY A 469 12.59 12.06 -4.80
N ARG A 470 12.79 10.77 -4.52
CA ARG A 470 11.92 9.68 -5.00
C ARG A 470 11.07 9.01 -3.91
N VAL A 471 11.26 9.34 -2.63
CA VAL A 471 10.41 8.79 -1.55
C VAL A 471 9.02 9.41 -1.65
N PRO A 472 7.94 8.61 -1.71
CA PRO A 472 6.58 9.14 -1.76
C PRO A 472 6.25 9.98 -0.54
N THR A 473 5.55 11.10 -0.74
CA THR A 473 5.07 11.98 0.34
C THR A 473 3.54 12.09 0.29
N PRO A 474 2.87 12.32 1.44
CA PRO A 474 1.43 12.56 1.46
C PRO A 474 1.03 13.73 0.56
N SER A 475 -0.11 13.65 -0.14
CA SER A 475 -0.59 14.73 -1.03
C SER A 475 -0.76 16.07 -0.31
N ALA A 476 -1.08 16.06 0.99
CA ALA A 476 -1.16 17.25 1.83
C ALA A 476 0.16 18.04 1.94
N CYS A 477 1.31 17.44 1.61
CA CYS A 477 2.61 18.12 1.59
C CYS A 477 2.76 19.17 0.48
N SER A 478 1.91 19.15 -0.56
CA SER A 478 1.94 20.15 -1.63
C SER A 478 1.16 21.43 -1.29
N GLY A 479 0.56 21.52 -0.10
CA GLY A 479 -0.12 22.72 0.38
C GLY A 479 0.84 23.88 0.66
N ALA A 480 0.30 25.11 0.73
CA ALA A 480 1.11 26.31 1.00
C ALA A 480 1.71 26.33 2.42
N ASP A 481 1.07 25.63 3.37
CA ASP A 481 1.52 25.47 4.76
C ASP A 481 1.16 24.04 5.23
N PRO A 482 1.94 23.03 4.83
CA PRO A 482 1.64 21.65 5.15
C PRO A 482 1.78 21.41 6.66
N ASP A 483 0.91 20.56 7.22
CA ASP A 483 0.96 20.24 8.65
C ASP A 483 2.37 19.74 9.03
N PRO A 484 3.04 20.38 10.01
CA PRO A 484 4.39 20.00 10.43
C PRO A 484 4.53 18.55 10.90
N ALA A 485 3.44 17.89 11.28
CA ALA A 485 3.40 16.48 11.65
C ALA A 485 3.60 15.53 10.45
N LEU A 486 3.33 16.01 9.22
CA LEU A 486 3.48 15.22 8.01
C LEU A 486 4.95 14.97 7.66
N ASP A 487 5.18 13.83 7.04
CA ASP A 487 6.45 13.49 6.43
C ASP A 487 6.50 13.97 4.98
N CYS A 488 7.06 15.17 4.80
CA CYS A 488 7.17 15.81 3.50
C CYS A 488 8.57 15.68 2.88
N ASN A 489 9.42 14.79 3.40
CA ASN A 489 10.77 14.62 2.87
C ASN A 489 10.81 13.59 1.73
N SER A 490 10.95 14.07 0.50
CA SER A 490 11.07 13.21 -0.68
C SER A 490 12.44 12.57 -0.87
N ASN A 491 13.45 12.93 -0.07
CA ASN A 491 14.74 12.24 -0.07
C ASN A 491 14.69 10.97 0.78
N LEU A 492 15.57 10.00 0.49
CA LEU A 492 15.75 8.85 1.38
C LEU A 492 16.05 9.33 2.80
N HIS A 493 15.26 8.85 3.75
CA HIS A 493 15.35 9.18 5.16
C HIS A 493 14.74 8.04 6.00
N VAL A 494 14.75 8.19 7.31
CA VAL A 494 14.24 7.19 8.26
C VAL A 494 13.35 7.87 9.32
N ASN A 495 12.13 7.37 9.50
CA ASN A 495 11.29 7.78 10.64
C ASN A 495 11.57 6.91 11.85
N LEU A 496 11.78 7.52 13.02
CA LEU A 496 12.05 6.81 14.28
C LEU A 496 10.78 6.72 15.12
N PHE A 497 10.36 5.50 15.40
CA PHE A 497 9.36 5.16 16.38
C PHE A 497 9.99 4.69 17.67
N ALA A 498 9.29 4.90 18.78
CA ALA A 498 9.72 4.45 20.08
C ALA A 498 8.58 3.83 20.87
N LEU A 499 8.92 2.81 21.65
CA LEU A 499 8.00 2.22 22.61
C LEU A 499 8.67 2.15 23.99
N THR A 500 8.02 2.74 24.98
CA THR A 500 8.43 2.70 26.38
C THR A 500 7.48 1.90 27.25
N MET A 501 7.89 1.59 28.47
CA MET A 501 7.06 0.85 29.41
C MET A 501 6.96 1.56 30.77
N GLY A 502 5.83 2.22 31.00
CA GLY A 502 5.47 2.90 32.24
C GLY A 502 6.38 4.08 32.60
N THR A 503 7.03 4.70 31.61
CA THR A 503 7.99 5.78 31.86
C THR A 503 7.34 7.15 31.72
N VAL A 504 7.65 8.04 32.65
CA VAL A 504 7.23 9.46 32.64
C VAL A 504 8.47 10.33 32.52
N GLY A 505 8.39 11.35 31.66
CA GLY A 505 9.44 12.34 31.47
C GLY A 505 9.33 13.50 32.47
N THR A 506 10.06 14.58 32.20
CA THR A 506 9.81 15.88 32.87
C THR A 506 8.74 16.68 32.15
N ILE A 507 8.48 16.38 30.88
CA ILE A 507 7.46 17.01 30.03
C ILE A 507 6.47 15.95 29.54
N PHE A 508 6.96 14.85 28.97
CA PHE A 508 6.12 13.77 28.44
C PHE A 508 5.27 13.15 29.57
N LYS A 509 3.94 13.12 29.38
CA LYS A 509 2.91 12.76 30.38
C LYS A 509 2.83 13.68 31.62
N VAL A 510 3.55 14.80 31.62
CA VAL A 510 3.45 15.85 32.66
C VAL A 510 2.71 17.07 32.10
N ASP A 511 3.12 17.54 30.91
CA ASP A 511 2.37 18.51 30.13
C ASP A 511 1.43 17.77 29.17
N LEU A 512 0.17 17.65 29.57
CA LEU A 512 -0.82 16.86 28.83
C LEU A 512 -1.22 17.50 27.49
N LEU A 513 -1.14 18.83 27.35
CA LEU A 513 -1.46 19.51 26.10
C LEU A 513 -0.33 19.28 25.09
N ALA A 514 0.92 19.46 25.51
CA ALA A 514 2.08 19.19 24.68
C ALA A 514 2.20 17.71 24.31
N THR A 515 1.88 16.81 25.24
CA THR A 515 1.89 15.36 24.98
C THR A 515 0.82 14.96 23.95
N ALA A 516 -0.35 15.59 23.97
CA ALA A 516 -1.45 15.28 23.05
C ALA A 516 -1.19 15.82 21.63
N ASP A 517 -0.64 17.03 21.52
CA ASP A 517 -0.30 17.65 20.24
C ASP A 517 0.89 18.62 20.43
N PRO A 518 2.13 18.15 20.18
CA PRO A 518 3.32 18.97 20.34
C PRO A 518 3.48 20.02 19.22
N PHE A 519 2.74 19.90 18.12
CA PHE A 519 2.82 20.85 17.00
C PHE A 519 1.96 22.09 17.28
N ALA A 520 0.77 21.89 17.87
CA ALA A 520 -0.05 22.99 18.37
C ALA A 520 0.45 23.54 19.72
N ASN A 521 1.07 22.70 20.56
CA ASN A 521 1.56 23.06 21.89
C ASN A 521 3.05 22.72 22.06
N PRO A 522 3.97 23.53 21.49
CA PRO A 522 5.39 23.22 21.50
C PRO A 522 6.00 23.02 22.89
N PRO A 523 6.66 21.87 23.15
CA PRO A 523 7.37 21.61 24.41
C PRO A 523 8.56 22.55 24.64
N ASN A 524 8.86 22.86 25.91
CA ASN A 524 10.12 23.52 26.31
C ASN A 524 11.20 22.48 26.60
N TRP A 525 11.99 22.11 25.58
CA TRP A 525 12.92 21.00 25.67
C TRP A 525 13.99 21.12 26.78
N PRO A 526 14.37 20.01 27.46
CA PRO A 526 15.38 20.04 28.51
C PRO A 526 16.77 20.46 28.02
N THR A 527 17.51 21.23 28.85
CA THR A 527 18.88 21.68 28.54
C THR A 527 19.97 20.93 29.31
N HIS A 528 19.60 19.97 30.15
CA HIS A 528 20.53 19.24 31.02
C HIS A 528 20.18 17.75 31.10
N PHE A 529 21.05 16.89 30.56
CA PHE A 529 20.82 15.44 30.44
C PHE A 529 21.66 14.64 31.44
N SER A 530 21.26 14.65 32.72
CA SER A 530 21.93 13.87 33.77
C SER A 530 21.72 12.36 33.57
N THR A 531 22.71 11.53 33.89
CA THR A 531 22.61 10.06 33.79
C THR A 531 21.36 9.51 34.49
N ARG A 532 20.65 8.56 33.85
CA ARG A 532 19.51 7.85 34.46
C ARG A 532 18.43 8.77 35.05
N ASN A 533 18.06 9.78 34.27
CA ASN A 533 17.11 10.83 34.65
C ASN A 533 15.88 10.86 33.70
N PRO A 534 14.69 11.26 34.18
CA PRO A 534 13.47 11.38 33.35
C PRO A 534 13.61 12.21 32.07
N VAL A 535 14.52 13.19 32.03
CA VAL A 535 14.79 13.99 30.82
C VAL A 535 15.19 13.17 29.59
N HIS A 536 15.67 11.92 29.77
CA HIS A 536 15.96 11.02 28.65
C HIS A 536 14.72 10.43 27.98
N VAL A 537 13.57 10.44 28.66
CA VAL A 537 12.27 10.10 28.04
C VAL A 537 11.82 11.25 27.16
N ASP A 538 11.99 12.49 27.63
CA ASP A 538 11.69 13.68 26.82
C ASP A 538 12.60 13.74 25.58
N ASP A 539 13.90 13.44 25.73
CA ASP A 539 14.87 13.34 24.61
C ASP A 539 14.48 12.26 23.58
N LEU A 540 13.97 11.11 24.04
CA LEU A 540 13.48 10.05 23.16
C LEU A 540 12.21 10.47 22.42
N TRP A 541 11.25 11.08 23.13
CA TRP A 541 10.01 11.58 22.53
C TRP A 541 10.32 12.67 21.49
N HIS A 542 11.21 13.61 21.83
CA HIS A 542 11.69 14.65 20.93
C HIS A 542 12.35 14.06 19.67
N ALA A 543 13.13 12.99 19.79
CA ALA A 543 13.70 12.28 18.63
C ALA A 543 12.66 11.68 17.69
N THR A 544 11.56 11.14 18.23
CA THR A 544 10.46 10.65 17.39
C THR A 544 9.78 11.80 16.65
N ILE A 545 9.53 12.94 17.30
CA ILE A 545 8.97 14.14 16.66
C ILE A 545 9.90 14.68 15.56
N ASN A 546 11.20 14.79 15.84
CA ASN A 546 12.20 15.27 14.88
C ASN A 546 12.31 14.40 13.63
N SER A 547 11.94 13.12 13.74
CA SER A 547 11.94 12.18 12.61
C SER A 547 10.56 11.89 12.03
N ARG A 548 9.52 12.64 12.43
CA ARG A 548 8.12 12.43 12.04
C ARG A 548 7.59 11.04 12.40
N GLY A 549 8.17 10.38 13.40
CA GLY A 549 7.62 9.14 13.97
C GLY A 549 6.74 9.41 15.19
N MET A 550 6.54 8.38 16.00
CA MET A 550 5.68 8.43 17.19
C MET A 550 6.31 7.65 18.35
N MET A 551 6.11 8.14 19.58
CA MET A 551 6.41 7.41 20.80
C MET A 551 5.14 6.92 21.48
N VAL A 552 5.08 5.63 21.80
CA VAL A 552 3.98 5.00 22.52
C VAL A 552 4.47 4.49 23.87
N ASP A 553 3.68 4.62 24.93
CA ASP A 553 4.01 4.08 26.26
C ASP A 553 2.99 3.00 26.65
N ALA A 554 3.48 1.81 26.99
CA ALA A 554 2.65 0.73 27.54
C ALA A 554 2.67 0.81 29.06
N GLU A 555 1.52 1.03 29.69
CA GLU A 555 1.49 1.14 31.15
C GLU A 555 1.54 -0.22 31.82
N VAL A 556 0.95 -1.26 31.21
CA VAL A 556 1.00 -2.64 31.68
C VAL A 556 1.54 -3.61 30.61
N PRO A 557 2.19 -4.72 31.01
CA PRO A 557 2.76 -5.71 30.09
C PRO A 557 1.82 -6.27 29.00
N GLN A 558 0.52 -6.29 29.25
CA GLN A 558 -0.49 -6.88 28.35
C GLN A 558 -0.82 -5.96 27.17
N GLU A 559 -0.80 -4.65 27.40
CA GLU A 559 -1.00 -3.63 26.35
C GLU A 559 0.16 -3.61 25.36
N LEU A 560 1.32 -4.15 25.73
CA LEU A 560 2.55 -4.02 24.97
C LEU A 560 2.40 -4.52 23.53
N GLY A 561 1.70 -5.63 23.32
CA GLY A 561 1.42 -6.15 21.97
C GLY A 561 0.52 -5.23 21.15
N GLU A 562 -0.49 -4.64 21.78
CA GLU A 562 -1.40 -3.67 21.15
C GLU A 562 -0.67 -2.38 20.78
N ARG A 563 0.18 -1.86 21.68
CA ARG A 563 1.01 -0.67 21.45
C ARG A 563 2.04 -0.84 20.34
N PHE A 564 2.61 -2.04 20.20
CA PHE A 564 3.45 -2.34 19.04
C PHE A 564 2.64 -2.33 17.73
N ARG A 565 1.42 -2.87 17.73
CA ARG A 565 0.53 -2.84 16.55
C ARG A 565 0.10 -1.43 16.18
N GLU A 566 -0.11 -0.55 17.16
CA GLU A 566 -0.41 0.87 16.93
C GLU A 566 0.69 1.54 16.07
N ILE A 567 1.96 1.30 16.41
CA ILE A 567 3.09 1.79 15.60
C ILE A 567 3.11 1.17 14.20
N LEU A 568 2.86 -0.14 14.09
CA LEU A 568 2.89 -0.83 12.79
C LEU A 568 1.73 -0.42 11.87
N ASN A 569 0.57 -0.09 12.44
CA ASN A 569 -0.58 0.45 11.70
C ASN A 569 -0.31 1.87 11.18
N GLU A 570 0.34 2.71 11.98
CA GLU A 570 0.79 4.04 11.54
C GLU A 570 1.79 3.92 10.37
N ILE A 571 2.72 2.98 10.45
CA ILE A 571 3.63 2.68 9.34
C ILE A 571 2.85 2.21 8.10
N ALA A 572 1.88 1.30 8.26
CA ALA A 572 1.06 0.81 7.16
C ALA A 572 0.25 1.93 6.49
N ALA A 573 -0.34 2.83 7.27
CA ALA A 573 -1.09 3.99 6.75
C ALA A 573 -0.21 4.91 5.88
N ARG A 574 1.08 5.05 6.20
CA ARG A 574 2.05 5.80 5.39
C ARG A 574 2.41 5.08 4.10
N LEU A 575 2.55 3.76 4.16
CA LEU A 575 2.78 2.95 2.96
C LEU A 575 1.59 3.06 1.99
N ASP A 576 0.36 3.10 2.51
CA ASP A 576 -0.85 3.26 1.70
C ASP A 576 -0.96 4.64 1.04
N SER A 577 -0.54 5.71 1.73
CA SER A 577 -0.51 7.06 1.15
C SER A 577 0.63 7.24 0.14
N GLY A 578 1.67 6.39 0.20
CA GLY A 578 2.80 6.36 -0.72
C GLY A 578 2.78 5.24 -1.76
N ALA A 579 1.79 4.35 -1.76
CA ALA A 579 1.66 3.24 -2.69
C ALA A 579 1.23 3.75 -4.08
N THR A 580 2.14 4.44 -4.76
CA THR A 580 1.95 4.87 -6.14
C THR A 580 2.32 3.72 -7.08
N SER A 581 1.37 2.80 -7.26
CA SER A 581 1.11 2.25 -8.59
C SER A 581 -0.33 2.58 -8.98
N ALA A 582 -0.75 3.81 -8.71
CA ALA A 582 -1.93 4.37 -9.35
C ALA A 582 -1.56 4.76 -10.77
N ALA A 583 -1.47 3.77 -11.66
CA ALA A 583 -1.43 4.08 -13.08
C ALA A 583 -2.81 4.63 -13.45
N ALA A 584 -2.84 5.87 -13.93
CA ALA A 584 -4.07 6.42 -14.48
C ALA A 584 -4.32 5.80 -15.86
N SER A 585 -5.51 5.27 -16.09
CA SER A 585 -5.86 4.61 -17.36
C SER A 585 -6.28 5.61 -18.43
N SER A 586 -6.83 6.75 -18.02
CA SER A 586 -7.26 7.85 -18.90
C SER A 586 -7.95 8.95 -18.12
N ALA A 587 -8.11 10.11 -18.76
CA ALA A 587 -8.90 11.18 -18.21
C ALA A 587 -9.84 11.88 -19.22
N VAL A 588 -10.85 12.61 -18.74
CA VAL A 588 -11.88 13.29 -19.57
C VAL A 588 -12.19 14.69 -19.04
N LEU A 589 -12.62 15.62 -19.91
CA LEU A 589 -12.97 17.00 -19.56
C LEU A 589 -14.42 17.41 -19.94
N GLN A 590 -14.99 18.34 -19.17
CA GLN A 590 -16.32 18.97 -19.36
C GLN A 590 -16.22 20.50 -19.59
N SER A 591 -17.29 21.11 -20.12
CA SER A 591 -17.53 22.56 -20.08
C SER A 591 -17.55 23.08 -18.64
N ASP A 592 -16.58 23.94 -18.30
CA ASP A 592 -16.27 24.49 -16.96
C ASP A 592 -15.22 23.72 -16.10
N THR A 593 -14.28 23.02 -16.76
CA THR A 593 -12.87 22.72 -16.31
C THR A 593 -12.60 21.59 -15.31
N LEU A 594 -13.45 20.56 -15.20
CA LEU A 594 -13.12 19.34 -14.43
C LEU A 594 -12.43 18.27 -15.29
N LEU A 595 -11.34 17.70 -14.76
CA LEU A 595 -10.61 16.50 -15.20
C LEU A 595 -11.09 15.29 -14.40
N TYR A 596 -11.54 14.25 -15.09
CA TYR A 596 -11.89 12.97 -14.47
C TYR A 596 -10.77 11.98 -14.67
N THR A 597 -10.15 11.45 -13.61
CA THR A 597 -9.05 10.49 -13.71
C THR A 597 -9.49 9.11 -13.20
N ALA A 598 -9.30 8.08 -14.03
CA ALA A 598 -9.55 6.69 -13.65
C ALA A 598 -8.23 5.94 -13.40
N GLY A 599 -8.22 4.98 -12.47
CA GLY A 599 -7.02 4.19 -12.17
C GLY A 599 -7.27 3.08 -11.16
N PHE A 600 -6.19 2.52 -10.61
CA PHE A 600 -6.24 1.40 -9.68
C PHE A 600 -5.17 1.45 -8.59
N ARG A 601 -5.30 0.63 -7.55
CA ARG A 601 -4.26 0.42 -6.54
C ARG A 601 -3.79 -1.03 -6.59
N SER A 602 -2.51 -1.27 -6.87
CA SER A 602 -1.96 -2.61 -7.04
C SER A 602 -1.92 -3.45 -5.75
N GLY A 603 -1.91 -2.79 -4.58
CA GLY A 603 -1.85 -3.46 -3.28
C GLY A 603 -3.13 -4.24 -2.95
N ASP A 604 -4.29 -3.69 -3.28
CA ASP A 604 -5.59 -4.28 -2.97
C ASP A 604 -6.53 -4.39 -4.16
N TRP A 605 -6.07 -4.11 -5.39
CA TRP A 605 -6.85 -4.11 -6.65
C TRP A 605 -8.19 -3.37 -6.54
N SER A 606 -8.21 -2.25 -5.81
CA SER A 606 -9.31 -1.29 -5.79
C SER A 606 -9.16 -0.24 -6.89
N GLY A 607 -10.28 0.33 -7.33
CA GLY A 607 -10.32 1.39 -8.33
C GLY A 607 -10.20 2.80 -7.75
N THR A 608 -9.98 3.75 -8.64
CA THR A 608 -10.13 5.18 -8.38
C THR A 608 -10.83 5.83 -9.55
N LEU A 609 -11.81 6.70 -9.28
CA LEU A 609 -12.36 7.64 -10.25
C LEU A 609 -12.56 8.99 -9.56
N LYS A 610 -11.76 9.98 -9.91
CA LYS A 610 -11.74 11.30 -9.23
C LYS A 610 -12.02 12.43 -10.20
N ALA A 611 -12.72 13.47 -9.74
CA ALA A 611 -12.90 14.72 -10.46
C ALA A 611 -12.07 15.84 -9.80
N ARG A 612 -11.19 16.49 -10.57
CA ARG A 612 -10.35 17.60 -10.13
C ARG A 612 -10.43 18.75 -11.12
N ARG A 613 -10.27 20.00 -10.67
CA ARG A 613 -10.26 21.14 -11.59
C ARG A 613 -8.90 21.32 -12.25
N ILE A 614 -8.88 21.66 -13.53
CA ILE A 614 -7.70 22.16 -14.23
C ILE A 614 -7.78 23.69 -14.33
N TYR A 615 -6.72 24.36 -13.90
CA TYR A 615 -6.56 25.80 -14.07
C TYR A 615 -5.98 26.14 -15.45
N ALA A 616 -6.11 27.42 -15.86
CA ALA A 616 -5.68 27.88 -17.17
C ALA A 616 -4.16 27.75 -17.43
N ASN A 617 -3.36 27.56 -16.38
CA ASN A 617 -1.93 27.27 -16.43
C ASN A 617 -1.61 25.76 -16.40
N GLY A 618 -2.59 24.89 -16.58
CA GLY A 618 -2.41 23.43 -16.57
C GLY A 618 -2.32 22.79 -15.19
N SER A 619 -2.24 23.56 -14.09
CA SER A 619 -2.16 22.98 -12.75
C SER A 619 -3.52 22.45 -12.26
N LEU A 620 -3.47 21.41 -11.41
CA LEU A 620 -4.66 20.81 -10.81
C LEU A 620 -5.04 21.48 -9.48
N SER A 621 -6.33 21.49 -9.16
CA SER A 621 -6.80 21.80 -7.81
C SER A 621 -6.33 20.75 -6.79
N SER A 622 -6.20 21.18 -5.52
CA SER A 622 -6.00 20.25 -4.40
C SER A 622 -7.15 19.23 -4.31
N GLU A 623 -6.87 18.07 -3.69
CA GLU A 623 -7.87 17.00 -3.50
C GLU A 623 -9.02 17.39 -2.54
N SER A 624 -8.85 18.42 -1.69
CA SER A 624 -9.90 18.87 -0.75
C SER A 624 -10.96 19.75 -1.43
N CYS A 625 -12.23 19.38 -1.23
CA CYS A 625 -13.40 19.79 -2.00
C CYS A 625 -14.16 20.97 -1.37
N ASP A 626 -14.00 22.17 -1.93
CA ASP A 626 -14.91 23.32 -1.67
C ASP A 626 -15.76 23.70 -2.90
N ASP A 627 -15.47 23.15 -4.09
CA ASP A 627 -16.08 23.61 -5.35
C ASP A 627 -16.09 22.51 -6.46
N GLY A 628 -17.05 21.57 -6.41
CA GLY A 628 -17.36 20.64 -7.52
C GLY A 628 -16.41 19.44 -7.77
N CYS A 629 -15.36 19.27 -6.97
CA CYS A 629 -14.49 18.09 -7.00
C CYS A 629 -15.13 16.93 -6.21
N TRP A 630 -14.88 15.68 -6.62
CA TRP A 630 -15.43 14.48 -5.96
C TRP A 630 -14.57 13.23 -6.20
N ASP A 631 -14.73 12.22 -5.34
CA ASP A 631 -14.16 10.87 -5.48
C ASP A 631 -15.29 9.83 -5.50
N ALA A 632 -15.38 9.02 -6.57
CA ALA A 632 -16.42 7.99 -6.73
C ALA A 632 -16.41 6.96 -5.59
N GLU A 633 -15.24 6.61 -5.05
CA GLU A 633 -15.14 5.66 -3.94
C GLU A 633 -15.80 6.20 -2.68
N GLU A 634 -15.58 7.49 -2.40
CA GLU A 634 -16.24 8.16 -1.29
C GLU A 634 -17.76 8.21 -1.51
N GLN A 635 -18.21 8.57 -2.71
CA GLN A 635 -19.64 8.65 -3.04
C GLN A 635 -20.32 7.27 -2.95
N LEU A 636 -19.68 6.20 -3.45
CA LEU A 636 -20.18 4.83 -3.35
C LEU A 636 -20.32 4.38 -1.89
N ARG A 637 -19.30 4.66 -1.07
CA ARG A 637 -19.32 4.38 0.37
C ARG A 637 -20.47 5.10 1.08
N LEU A 638 -20.69 6.38 0.75
CA LEU A 638 -21.77 7.19 1.33
C LEU A 638 -23.16 6.74 0.87
N LYS A 639 -23.31 6.32 -0.40
CA LYS A 639 -24.57 5.84 -0.96
C LYS A 639 -25.03 4.54 -0.30
N GLY A 640 -24.11 3.62 -0.01
CA GLY A 640 -24.38 2.36 0.66
C GLY A 640 -25.12 1.31 -0.19
N ALA A 641 -24.94 0.03 0.17
CA ALA A 641 -25.30 -1.12 -0.69
C ALA A 641 -26.78 -1.24 -1.08
N HIS A 642 -27.69 -0.72 -0.26
CA HIS A 642 -29.13 -0.81 -0.51
C HIS A 642 -29.64 0.17 -1.56
N PHE A 643 -28.95 1.29 -1.77
CA PHE A 643 -29.40 2.36 -2.67
C PHE A 643 -28.76 2.29 -4.06
N ARG A 644 -27.86 1.33 -4.29
CA ARG A 644 -27.24 1.10 -5.60
C ARG A 644 -28.20 0.44 -6.59
N ASN A 645 -28.39 1.08 -7.74
CA ASN A 645 -29.16 0.56 -8.87
C ASN A 645 -28.27 -0.32 -9.75
N LEU A 646 -28.23 -1.61 -9.46
CA LEU A 646 -27.39 -2.56 -10.16
C LEU A 646 -28.26 -3.52 -10.98
N VAL A 647 -27.92 -3.69 -12.26
CA VAL A 647 -28.61 -4.51 -13.25
C VAL A 647 -27.68 -5.62 -13.72
N ALA A 648 -28.19 -6.85 -13.81
CA ALA A 648 -27.45 -8.03 -14.21
C ALA A 648 -28.10 -8.67 -15.43
N GLY A 649 -27.29 -8.97 -16.45
CA GLY A 649 -27.71 -9.73 -17.62
C GLY A 649 -28.11 -11.17 -17.25
N ILE A 650 -29.15 -11.69 -17.90
CA ILE A 650 -29.63 -13.07 -17.77
C ILE A 650 -29.69 -13.80 -19.13
N GLY A 651 -29.06 -13.22 -20.15
CA GLY A 651 -28.88 -13.79 -21.48
C GLY A 651 -29.85 -13.26 -22.55
N GLY A 652 -29.38 -13.20 -23.80
CA GLY A 652 -30.19 -12.86 -24.97
C GLY A 652 -30.71 -11.41 -24.99
N GLY A 653 -30.04 -10.50 -24.28
CA GLY A 653 -30.50 -9.11 -24.08
C GLY A 653 -31.52 -8.92 -22.95
N ALA A 654 -31.87 -9.97 -22.21
CA ALA A 654 -32.69 -9.82 -21.01
C ALA A 654 -31.82 -9.56 -19.77
N ALA A 655 -32.36 -8.79 -18.83
CA ALA A 655 -31.69 -8.45 -17.57
C ALA A 655 -32.68 -8.42 -16.39
N VAL A 656 -32.14 -8.35 -15.18
CA VAL A 656 -32.87 -8.20 -13.91
C VAL A 656 -32.11 -7.30 -12.96
N SER A 657 -32.75 -6.79 -11.90
CA SER A 657 -32.01 -6.16 -10.80
C SER A 657 -31.09 -7.18 -10.12
N LEU A 658 -29.88 -6.77 -9.75
CA LEU A 658 -28.88 -7.61 -9.10
C LEU A 658 -29.32 -7.96 -7.67
N GLN A 659 -30.10 -9.03 -7.57
CA GLN A 659 -30.54 -9.67 -6.35
C GLN A 659 -30.47 -11.18 -6.56
N PHE A 660 -29.96 -11.93 -5.59
CA PHE A 660 -29.64 -13.35 -5.77
C PHE A 660 -30.88 -14.16 -6.19
N ASP A 661 -32.05 -13.85 -5.62
CA ASP A 661 -33.32 -14.51 -5.90
C ASP A 661 -33.93 -14.16 -7.27
N GLN A 662 -33.50 -13.05 -7.89
CA GLN A 662 -33.93 -12.63 -9.23
C GLN A 662 -33.08 -13.22 -10.35
N LEU A 663 -31.87 -13.69 -10.03
CA LEU A 663 -30.99 -14.35 -11.00
C LEU A 663 -31.57 -15.70 -11.44
N THR A 664 -31.14 -16.18 -12.62
CA THR A 664 -31.53 -17.51 -13.10
C THR A 664 -30.99 -18.61 -12.20
N ALA A 665 -31.65 -19.77 -12.19
CA ALA A 665 -31.18 -20.93 -11.42
C ALA A 665 -29.74 -21.35 -11.76
N ALA A 666 -29.32 -21.19 -13.03
CA ALA A 666 -27.96 -21.47 -13.46
C ALA A 666 -26.95 -20.50 -12.82
N GLN A 667 -27.26 -19.19 -12.83
CA GLN A 667 -26.42 -18.15 -12.22
C GLN A 667 -26.32 -18.33 -10.70
N GLN A 668 -27.45 -18.60 -10.03
CA GLN A 668 -27.48 -18.90 -8.58
C GLN A 668 -26.59 -20.10 -8.26
N GLN A 669 -26.65 -21.16 -9.06
CA GLN A 669 -25.86 -22.36 -8.85
C GLN A 669 -24.35 -22.08 -8.95
N VAL A 670 -23.91 -21.32 -9.95
CA VAL A 670 -22.46 -21.06 -10.14
C VAL A 670 -21.91 -20.05 -9.13
N LEU A 671 -22.71 -19.10 -8.65
CA LEU A 671 -22.30 -18.18 -7.58
C LEU A 671 -22.18 -18.88 -6.21
N ASN A 672 -22.83 -20.02 -6.02
CA ASN A 672 -22.64 -20.87 -4.83
C ASN A 672 -21.31 -21.65 -4.85
N HIS A 673 -20.48 -21.49 -5.88
CA HIS A 673 -19.17 -22.10 -5.94
C HIS A 673 -18.06 -21.07 -5.68
N HIS A 674 -17.06 -21.47 -4.90
CA HIS A 674 -15.81 -20.75 -4.69
C HIS A 674 -14.89 -20.87 -5.92
N SER A 675 -13.83 -20.03 -5.96
CA SER A 675 -12.85 -19.98 -7.05
C SER A 675 -12.13 -21.32 -7.30
N ASP A 676 -12.04 -22.18 -6.28
CA ASP A 676 -11.48 -23.53 -6.33
C ASP A 676 -12.48 -24.60 -6.83
N ASN A 677 -13.67 -24.18 -7.26
CA ASN A 677 -14.82 -25.01 -7.67
C ASN A 677 -15.51 -25.79 -6.53
N SER A 678 -15.18 -25.55 -5.26
CA SER A 678 -15.97 -26.09 -4.16
C SER A 678 -17.32 -25.37 -4.06
N ASN A 679 -18.39 -26.08 -3.69
CA ASN A 679 -19.69 -25.48 -3.44
C ASN A 679 -19.80 -25.11 -1.95
N ASP A 680 -19.80 -23.81 -1.65
CA ASP A 680 -19.86 -23.27 -0.29
C ASP A 680 -21.24 -22.70 0.07
N GLY A 681 -22.15 -22.61 -0.90
CA GLY A 681 -23.48 -22.06 -0.69
C GLY A 681 -23.51 -20.55 -0.43
N LEU A 682 -22.41 -19.83 -0.68
CA LEU A 682 -22.28 -18.40 -0.38
C LEU A 682 -22.75 -17.47 -1.51
N GLY A 683 -23.53 -17.96 -2.48
CA GLY A 683 -23.94 -17.17 -3.65
C GLY A 683 -24.71 -15.90 -3.30
N ALA A 684 -25.61 -15.95 -2.31
CA ALA A 684 -26.30 -14.76 -1.82
C ALA A 684 -25.35 -13.76 -1.15
N ALA A 685 -24.34 -14.26 -0.41
CA ALA A 685 -23.33 -13.43 0.21
C ALA A 685 -22.40 -12.77 -0.83
N ARG A 686 -22.05 -13.47 -1.92
CA ARG A 686 -21.29 -12.89 -3.05
C ARG A 686 -22.05 -11.77 -3.76
N VAL A 687 -23.36 -11.96 -3.99
CA VAL A 687 -24.19 -10.88 -4.56
C VAL A 687 -24.28 -9.70 -3.58
N ALA A 688 -24.48 -9.95 -2.29
CA ALA A 688 -24.46 -8.89 -1.28
C ALA A 688 -23.09 -8.17 -1.21
N TRP A 689 -22.00 -8.93 -1.37
CA TRP A 689 -20.65 -8.39 -1.46
C TRP A 689 -20.50 -7.45 -2.64
N LEU A 690 -20.86 -7.85 -3.86
CA LEU A 690 -20.81 -6.99 -5.06
C LEU A 690 -21.62 -5.69 -4.87
N ARG A 691 -22.71 -5.74 -4.11
CA ARG A 691 -23.51 -4.56 -3.76
C ARG A 691 -22.85 -3.64 -2.73
N GLY A 692 -21.91 -4.14 -1.94
CA GLY A 692 -21.17 -3.37 -0.93
C GLY A 692 -21.33 -3.82 0.52
N VAL A 693 -21.79 -5.06 0.76
CA VAL A 693 -21.93 -5.63 2.11
C VAL A 693 -20.76 -6.57 2.42
N GLU A 694 -19.99 -6.29 3.47
CA GLU A 694 -18.87 -7.14 3.91
C GLU A 694 -19.35 -8.49 4.48
N HIS A 695 -18.50 -9.51 4.35
CA HIS A 695 -18.75 -10.85 4.90
C HIS A 695 -17.42 -11.50 5.32
N GLY A 696 -17.30 -11.95 6.57
CA GLY A 696 -16.02 -12.39 7.16
C GLY A 696 -15.37 -13.66 6.59
N SER A 697 -15.94 -14.27 5.55
CA SER A 697 -15.36 -15.40 4.81
C SER A 697 -15.03 -15.06 3.36
N LEU A 698 -15.31 -13.83 2.93
CA LEU A 698 -14.98 -13.31 1.61
C LEU A 698 -13.84 -12.29 1.76
N ARG A 699 -13.23 -11.90 0.64
CA ARG A 699 -12.24 -10.83 0.57
C ARG A 699 -12.72 -9.57 1.27
N SER A 700 -11.89 -9.00 2.15
CA SER A 700 -12.16 -7.72 2.80
C SER A 700 -11.92 -6.57 1.83
N ARG A 701 -12.78 -5.55 1.89
CA ARG A 701 -12.61 -4.27 1.16
C ARG A 701 -12.26 -3.10 2.06
N SER A 702 -11.96 -3.37 3.33
CA SER A 702 -11.70 -2.36 4.35
C SER A 702 -10.36 -2.52 5.06
N ASP A 703 -9.51 -3.46 4.63
CA ASP A 703 -8.22 -3.72 5.28
C ASP A 703 -7.26 -2.52 5.21
N SER A 704 -7.45 -1.66 4.21
CA SER A 704 -6.74 -0.36 4.06
C SER A 704 -7.36 0.77 4.89
N GLY A 705 -8.16 0.46 5.92
CA GLY A 705 -8.79 1.44 6.82
C GLY A 705 -10.04 2.15 6.30
N GLN A 706 -10.40 2.02 5.02
CA GLN A 706 -11.63 2.56 4.42
C GLN A 706 -12.26 1.54 3.47
N LEU A 707 -13.59 1.51 3.41
CA LEU A 707 -14.34 0.63 2.51
C LEU A 707 -14.20 1.12 1.06
N ARG A 708 -13.61 0.29 0.18
CA ARG A 708 -13.40 0.55 -1.25
C ARG A 708 -14.29 -0.37 -2.10
N LEU A 709 -15.25 0.20 -2.81
CA LEU A 709 -16.31 -0.53 -3.52
C LEU A 709 -16.12 -0.56 -5.04
N LEU A 710 -15.28 0.30 -5.60
CA LEU A 710 -15.02 0.36 -7.04
C LEU A 710 -13.91 -0.64 -7.40
N GLY A 711 -14.14 -1.44 -8.43
CA GLY A 711 -13.08 -2.29 -8.99
C GLY A 711 -12.00 -1.49 -9.71
N ASP A 712 -10.82 -2.07 -9.86
CA ASP A 712 -9.74 -1.45 -10.63
C ASP A 712 -10.16 -1.14 -12.08
N ILE A 713 -9.72 0.02 -12.58
CA ILE A 713 -9.93 0.47 -13.96
C ILE A 713 -8.55 0.49 -14.61
N VAL A 714 -8.31 -0.31 -15.65
CA VAL A 714 -6.98 -0.52 -16.25
C VAL A 714 -6.93 -0.09 -17.71
N HIS A 715 -7.79 -0.63 -18.57
CA HIS A 715 -7.83 -0.28 -20.00
C HIS A 715 -9.15 0.38 -20.43
N SER A 716 -10.14 0.45 -19.55
CA SER A 716 -11.41 1.09 -19.86
C SER A 716 -11.29 2.61 -19.79
N ASP A 717 -11.50 3.28 -20.91
CA ASP A 717 -11.55 4.75 -20.96
C ASP A 717 -12.92 5.29 -20.52
N PRO A 718 -13.00 6.17 -19.49
CA PRO A 718 -14.24 6.85 -19.16
C PRO A 718 -14.80 7.59 -20.38
N GLN A 719 -16.11 7.47 -20.60
CA GLN A 719 -16.81 8.15 -21.68
C GLN A 719 -17.74 9.20 -21.10
N TYR A 720 -17.53 10.46 -21.45
CA TYR A 720 -18.42 11.55 -21.05
C TYR A 720 -19.50 11.82 -22.12
N ARG A 721 -20.76 11.85 -21.70
CA ARG A 721 -21.91 12.19 -22.56
C ARG A 721 -23.06 12.74 -21.71
N HIS A 722 -23.58 13.92 -22.05
CA HIS A 722 -24.74 14.54 -21.40
C HIS A 722 -24.63 14.59 -19.86
N ASP A 723 -23.52 15.12 -19.35
CA ASP A 723 -23.23 15.26 -17.92
C ASP A 723 -23.09 13.92 -17.15
N ILE A 724 -22.89 12.81 -17.85
CA ILE A 724 -22.68 11.47 -17.29
C ILE A 724 -21.34 10.89 -17.73
N LEU A 725 -20.66 10.21 -16.81
CA LEU A 725 -19.44 9.44 -17.05
C LEU A 725 -19.75 7.94 -17.03
N TYR A 726 -19.38 7.25 -18.11
CA TYR A 726 -19.53 5.80 -18.24
C TYR A 726 -18.16 5.14 -18.23
N VAL A 727 -17.95 4.14 -17.39
CA VAL A 727 -16.65 3.44 -17.28
C VAL A 727 -16.84 1.97 -16.91
N GLY A 728 -16.05 1.07 -17.50
CA GLY A 728 -15.94 -0.32 -17.07
C GLY A 728 -14.93 -0.48 -15.93
N ALA A 729 -15.27 -1.25 -14.91
CA ALA A 729 -14.40 -1.55 -13.77
C ALA A 729 -14.35 -3.06 -13.47
N ASN A 730 -13.22 -3.54 -12.97
CA ASN A 730 -12.98 -4.97 -12.67
C ASN A 730 -13.67 -5.47 -11.39
N ASP A 731 -14.69 -4.78 -10.91
CA ASP A 731 -15.75 -5.37 -10.07
C ASP A 731 -16.83 -6.07 -10.92
N GLY A 732 -16.66 -6.03 -12.25
CA GLY A 732 -17.51 -6.68 -13.24
C GLY A 732 -18.60 -5.77 -13.79
N MET A 733 -18.57 -4.48 -13.47
CA MET A 733 -19.62 -3.53 -13.81
C MET A 733 -19.17 -2.50 -14.85
N VAL A 734 -20.10 -2.10 -15.71
CA VAL A 734 -20.07 -0.77 -16.32
C VAL A 734 -20.85 0.16 -15.41
N HIS A 735 -20.18 1.18 -14.88
CA HIS A 735 -20.79 2.21 -14.05
C HIS A 735 -21.17 3.43 -14.88
N ALA A 736 -22.26 4.09 -14.48
CA ALA A 736 -22.58 5.44 -14.89
C ALA A 736 -22.58 6.34 -13.64
N PHE A 737 -21.77 7.39 -13.66
CA PHE A 737 -21.71 8.40 -12.60
C PHE A 737 -22.22 9.74 -13.11
N ASP A 738 -22.96 10.45 -12.27
CA ASP A 738 -23.23 11.87 -12.49
C ASP A 738 -21.91 12.63 -12.46
N ALA A 739 -21.59 13.34 -13.54
CA ALA A 739 -20.27 13.95 -13.71
C ALA A 739 -20.04 15.13 -12.75
N SER A 740 -21.10 15.73 -12.21
CA SER A 740 -21.02 16.89 -11.31
C SER A 740 -20.86 16.52 -9.84
N SER A 741 -21.43 15.39 -9.43
CA SER A 741 -21.51 14.97 -8.02
C SER A 741 -20.74 13.69 -7.71
N GLY A 742 -20.41 12.88 -8.73
CA GLY A 742 -19.84 11.54 -8.55
C GLY A 742 -20.86 10.50 -8.07
N GLU A 743 -22.15 10.83 -8.02
CA GLU A 743 -23.18 9.86 -7.62
C GLU A 743 -23.31 8.74 -8.67
N GLU A 744 -23.19 7.48 -8.25
CA GLU A 744 -23.46 6.32 -9.11
C GLU A 744 -24.94 6.26 -9.50
N LEU A 745 -25.27 6.45 -10.78
CA LEU A 745 -26.64 6.36 -11.30
C LEU A 745 -27.07 4.91 -11.52
N PHE A 746 -26.20 4.10 -12.13
CA PHE A 746 -26.40 2.66 -12.26
C PHE A 746 -25.08 1.90 -12.46
N GLY A 747 -25.14 0.58 -12.25
CA GLY A 747 -24.10 -0.38 -12.68
C GLY A 747 -24.70 -1.54 -13.47
N TYR A 748 -24.04 -1.98 -14.53
CA TYR A 748 -24.46 -3.11 -15.38
C TYR A 748 -23.42 -4.24 -15.40
N ILE A 749 -23.84 -5.47 -15.11
CA ILE A 749 -23.01 -6.69 -15.18
C ILE A 749 -23.44 -7.54 -16.38
N PRO A 750 -22.57 -7.76 -17.39
CA PRO A 750 -22.85 -8.66 -18.49
C PRO A 750 -23.06 -10.12 -18.06
N THR A 751 -23.96 -10.82 -18.75
CA THR A 751 -24.34 -12.21 -18.43
C THR A 751 -23.14 -13.17 -18.29
N PRO A 752 -22.09 -13.13 -19.14
CA PRO A 752 -20.97 -14.08 -19.06
C PRO A 752 -20.23 -14.06 -17.71
N LEU A 753 -20.21 -12.94 -16.98
CA LEU A 753 -19.56 -12.82 -15.67
C LEU A 753 -20.31 -13.55 -14.55
N LEU A 754 -21.56 -13.93 -14.81
CA LEU A 754 -22.45 -14.64 -13.89
C LEU A 754 -22.72 -16.08 -14.36
N LEU A 755 -22.05 -16.54 -15.41
CA LEU A 755 -22.16 -17.89 -15.97
C LEU A 755 -20.83 -18.65 -15.82
N PRO A 756 -20.84 -19.99 -15.87
CA PRO A 756 -19.61 -20.75 -15.73
C PRO A 756 -18.72 -20.58 -16.96
N GLU A 757 -17.42 -20.40 -16.75
CA GLU A 757 -16.42 -20.50 -17.80
C GLU A 757 -16.20 -21.95 -18.23
N ALA A 758 -15.67 -22.15 -19.43
CA ALA A 758 -15.34 -23.49 -19.92
C ALA A 758 -14.40 -24.22 -18.95
N GLY A 759 -14.83 -25.38 -18.44
CA GLY A 759 -14.06 -26.19 -17.48
C GLY A 759 -14.16 -25.74 -16.02
N ARG A 760 -15.01 -24.77 -15.69
CA ARG A 760 -15.23 -24.28 -14.32
C ARG A 760 -16.69 -24.45 -13.89
N ASN A 761 -16.91 -24.59 -12.59
CA ASN A 761 -18.25 -24.67 -11.98
C ASN A 761 -18.67 -23.38 -11.26
N HIS A 762 -17.76 -22.40 -11.20
CA HIS A 762 -17.99 -21.08 -10.61
C HIS A 762 -18.15 -20.00 -11.69
N ALA A 763 -18.85 -18.92 -11.34
CA ALA A 763 -18.88 -17.70 -12.15
C ALA A 763 -17.57 -16.93 -12.03
N PRO A 764 -17.09 -16.22 -13.08
CA PRO A 764 -15.92 -15.34 -12.99
C PRO A 764 -15.87 -14.49 -11.72
N LEU A 765 -16.96 -13.79 -11.40
CA LEU A 765 -17.02 -12.88 -10.23
C LEU A 765 -16.85 -13.58 -8.88
N SER A 766 -16.95 -14.91 -8.82
CA SER A 766 -16.67 -15.64 -7.58
C SER A 766 -15.20 -15.53 -7.18
N ARG A 767 -14.28 -15.34 -8.15
CA ARG A 767 -12.85 -15.09 -7.88
C ARG A 767 -12.64 -13.78 -7.13
N LEU A 768 -13.36 -12.73 -7.51
CA LEU A 768 -13.20 -11.40 -6.91
C LEU A 768 -13.45 -11.40 -5.40
N THR A 769 -14.32 -12.29 -4.93
CA THR A 769 -14.69 -12.45 -3.51
C THR A 769 -13.77 -13.38 -2.71
N ASP A 770 -12.73 -13.96 -3.32
CA ASP A 770 -11.78 -14.87 -2.67
C ASP A 770 -10.79 -14.08 -1.77
N PRO A 771 -10.63 -14.42 -0.49
CA PRO A 771 -9.61 -13.80 0.38
C PRO A 771 -8.18 -13.87 -0.17
N ASN A 772 -7.87 -14.85 -1.02
CA ASN A 772 -6.57 -14.99 -1.70
C ASN A 772 -6.66 -14.55 -3.18
N TYR A 773 -7.48 -13.53 -3.47
CA TYR A 773 -7.70 -13.04 -4.82
C TYR A 773 -6.38 -12.76 -5.54
N ALA A 774 -6.16 -13.49 -6.63
CA ALA A 774 -5.22 -13.11 -7.67
C ALA A 774 -5.98 -12.31 -8.73
N HIS A 775 -5.39 -11.20 -9.15
CA HIS A 775 -6.01 -10.31 -10.12
C HIS A 775 -6.54 -11.04 -11.35
N SER A 776 -7.73 -10.65 -11.81
CA SER A 776 -8.37 -11.11 -13.03
C SER A 776 -9.14 -9.96 -13.66
N TYR A 777 -9.05 -9.82 -14.98
CA TYR A 777 -9.91 -8.88 -15.71
C TYR A 777 -11.36 -9.39 -15.78
N PHE A 778 -12.31 -8.48 -15.63
CA PHE A 778 -13.76 -8.76 -15.73
C PHE A 778 -14.45 -7.80 -16.70
N MET A 779 -14.46 -6.50 -16.38
CA MET A 779 -15.00 -5.44 -17.22
C MET A 779 -13.93 -4.38 -17.45
N ASP A 780 -13.07 -4.67 -18.43
CA ASP A 780 -11.87 -3.88 -18.72
C ASP A 780 -11.84 -3.38 -20.17
N GLY A 781 -12.98 -3.48 -20.87
CA GLY A 781 -13.09 -3.09 -22.26
C GLY A 781 -13.43 -1.62 -22.46
N THR A 782 -13.12 -1.10 -23.64
CA THR A 782 -13.47 0.27 -24.03
C THR A 782 -14.95 0.39 -24.39
N LEU A 783 -15.49 1.59 -24.15
CA LEU A 783 -16.89 1.93 -24.36
C LEU A 783 -17.03 2.98 -25.47
N THR A 784 -18.20 3.02 -26.12
CA THR A 784 -18.56 4.06 -27.09
C THR A 784 -19.97 4.54 -26.83
N VAL A 785 -20.14 5.83 -26.58
CA VAL A 785 -21.45 6.45 -26.29
C VAL A 785 -21.81 7.46 -27.37
N VAL A 786 -22.91 7.22 -28.09
CA VAL A 786 -23.31 8.01 -29.27
C VAL A 786 -24.80 8.35 -29.28
N ASP A 787 -25.11 9.53 -29.81
CA ASP A 787 -26.50 9.92 -30.07
C ASP A 787 -26.89 9.47 -31.48
N VAL A 788 -27.98 8.72 -31.57
CA VAL A 788 -28.48 8.15 -32.81
C VAL A 788 -29.97 8.39 -32.94
N SER A 789 -30.46 8.40 -34.18
CA SER A 789 -31.90 8.32 -34.44
C SER A 789 -32.24 6.89 -34.80
N LEU A 790 -32.90 6.18 -33.88
CA LEU A 790 -33.34 4.79 -34.01
C LEU A 790 -34.86 4.73 -33.95
N GLY A 791 -35.49 4.12 -34.97
CA GLY A 791 -36.95 4.02 -35.05
C GLY A 791 -37.68 5.36 -35.16
N GLY A 792 -36.98 6.44 -35.51
CA GLY A 792 -37.53 7.80 -35.58
C GLY A 792 -37.40 8.61 -34.28
N SER A 793 -36.89 8.01 -33.19
CA SER A 793 -36.62 8.70 -31.92
C SER A 793 -35.13 8.96 -31.74
N ALA A 794 -34.78 10.08 -31.11
CA ALA A 794 -33.42 10.32 -30.65
C ALA A 794 -33.13 9.43 -29.44
N LYS A 795 -31.99 8.73 -29.45
CA LYS A 795 -31.52 7.86 -28.38
C LYS A 795 -30.03 8.07 -28.15
N THR A 796 -29.58 7.78 -26.94
CA THR A 796 -28.18 7.78 -26.52
C THR A 796 -27.82 6.33 -26.25
N ILE A 797 -26.99 5.74 -27.09
CA ILE A 797 -26.66 4.32 -27.01
C ILE A 797 -25.21 4.17 -26.58
N LEU A 798 -24.99 3.34 -25.57
CA LEU A 798 -23.68 2.88 -25.14
C LEU A 798 -23.44 1.49 -25.75
N VAL A 799 -22.31 1.31 -26.43
CA VAL A 799 -21.84 0.01 -26.92
C VAL A 799 -20.47 -0.27 -26.32
N GLY A 800 -20.28 -1.47 -25.77
CA GLY A 800 -19.04 -1.84 -25.09
C GLY A 800 -18.66 -3.29 -25.30
N GLY A 801 -17.38 -3.59 -25.08
CA GLY A 801 -16.87 -4.95 -24.94
C GLY A 801 -16.36 -5.20 -23.51
N MET A 802 -16.12 -6.46 -23.17
CA MET A 802 -15.59 -6.83 -21.84
C MET A 802 -14.06 -6.74 -21.72
N GLY A 803 -13.36 -6.38 -22.82
CA GLY A 803 -11.89 -6.33 -22.84
C GLY A 803 -11.29 -7.72 -22.65
N ALA A 804 -10.36 -7.84 -21.69
CA ALA A 804 -9.71 -9.11 -21.35
C ALA A 804 -10.60 -10.02 -20.49
N GLY A 805 -11.69 -9.51 -19.91
CA GLY A 805 -12.57 -10.29 -19.05
C GLY A 805 -13.59 -11.17 -19.78
N GLY A 806 -13.79 -10.99 -21.10
CA GLY A 806 -14.72 -11.83 -21.85
C GLY A 806 -14.83 -11.53 -23.34
N ARG A 807 -15.45 -12.47 -24.06
CA ARG A 807 -15.64 -12.45 -25.53
C ARG A 807 -17.08 -12.05 -25.90
N THR A 808 -17.56 -10.96 -25.32
CA THR A 808 -18.94 -10.48 -25.52
C THR A 808 -18.97 -8.97 -25.73
N LEU A 809 -19.82 -8.54 -26.66
CA LEU A 809 -20.20 -7.15 -26.86
C LEU A 809 -21.61 -6.93 -26.33
N PHE A 810 -21.94 -5.72 -25.93
CA PHE A 810 -23.29 -5.37 -25.47
C PHE A 810 -23.66 -3.97 -25.90
N ALA A 811 -24.97 -3.69 -25.94
CA ALA A 811 -25.48 -2.33 -26.07
C ALA A 811 -26.56 -2.02 -25.04
N LEU A 812 -26.50 -0.80 -24.51
CA LEU A 812 -27.42 -0.25 -23.53
C LEU A 812 -28.05 1.03 -24.07
N ASP A 813 -29.34 1.20 -23.83
CA ASP A 813 -30.03 2.47 -24.01
C ASP A 813 -29.80 3.33 -22.77
N VAL A 814 -28.95 4.34 -22.90
CA VAL A 814 -28.59 5.26 -21.80
C VAL A 814 -29.20 6.64 -22.01
N THR A 815 -30.35 6.70 -22.67
CA THR A 815 -31.09 7.96 -22.84
C THR A 815 -31.57 8.56 -21.52
N ASP A 816 -31.92 7.73 -20.54
CA ASP A 816 -32.33 8.17 -19.20
C ASP A 816 -31.57 7.38 -18.11
N PRO A 817 -30.30 7.73 -17.86
CA PRO A 817 -29.42 6.95 -16.97
C PRO A 817 -29.87 6.98 -15.51
N ALA A 818 -30.57 8.03 -15.06
CA ALA A 818 -31.10 8.12 -13.70
C ALA A 818 -32.23 7.10 -13.43
N ASN A 819 -32.95 6.66 -14.47
CA ASN A 819 -34.01 5.66 -14.39
C ASN A 819 -33.65 4.35 -15.10
N PHE A 820 -32.35 4.08 -15.30
CA PHE A 820 -31.88 2.89 -16.00
C PHE A 820 -32.39 1.60 -15.35
N SER A 821 -32.86 0.67 -16.17
CA SER A 821 -33.54 -0.55 -15.75
C SER A 821 -33.17 -1.75 -16.62
N ALA A 822 -33.70 -2.93 -16.26
CA ALA A 822 -33.55 -4.15 -17.04
C ALA A 822 -34.07 -4.04 -18.50
N ASN A 823 -35.00 -3.12 -18.79
CA ASN A 823 -35.55 -2.95 -20.15
C ASN A 823 -34.62 -2.14 -21.07
N ASP A 824 -33.61 -1.50 -20.49
CA ASP A 824 -32.68 -0.62 -21.19
C ASP A 824 -31.43 -1.38 -21.68
N VAL A 825 -31.33 -2.66 -21.32
CA VAL A 825 -30.36 -3.60 -21.92
C VAL A 825 -30.90 -4.01 -23.29
N MET A 826 -30.22 -3.61 -24.36
CA MET A 826 -30.71 -3.84 -25.72
C MET A 826 -30.36 -5.25 -26.21
N TRP A 827 -29.09 -5.63 -26.10
CA TRP A 827 -28.59 -6.92 -26.57
C TRP A 827 -27.19 -7.22 -26.02
N GLU A 828 -26.87 -8.50 -26.02
CA GLU A 828 -25.50 -9.02 -25.84
C GLU A 828 -25.16 -9.90 -27.06
N PHE A 829 -24.03 -9.62 -27.69
CA PHE A 829 -23.55 -10.32 -28.88
C PHE A 829 -22.34 -11.17 -28.54
N SER A 830 -22.45 -12.47 -28.83
CA SER A 830 -21.36 -13.43 -28.77
C SER A 830 -21.27 -14.21 -30.08
N HIS A 831 -20.07 -14.62 -30.45
CA HIS A 831 -19.82 -15.38 -31.67
C HIS A 831 -18.53 -16.19 -31.53
N ALA A 832 -18.47 -17.39 -32.14
CA ALA A 832 -17.27 -18.25 -32.13
C ALA A 832 -16.01 -17.52 -32.62
N GLU A 833 -16.18 -16.61 -33.56
CA GLU A 833 -15.08 -15.84 -34.16
C GLU A 833 -14.82 -14.48 -33.47
N LEU A 834 -15.57 -14.12 -32.42
CA LEU A 834 -15.31 -12.95 -31.57
C LEU A 834 -14.33 -13.37 -30.47
N GLY A 835 -13.29 -12.59 -30.25
CA GLY A 835 -12.23 -12.79 -29.25
C GLY A 835 -12.29 -11.78 -28.10
N TYR A 836 -11.23 -11.73 -27.30
CA TYR A 836 -10.99 -10.74 -26.25
C TYR A 836 -10.42 -9.46 -26.85
N ASN A 837 -10.53 -8.33 -26.13
CA ASN A 837 -9.99 -7.03 -26.56
C ASN A 837 -10.41 -6.62 -27.99
N SER A 838 -11.71 -6.67 -28.29
CA SER A 838 -12.26 -6.28 -29.61
C SER A 838 -12.12 -4.79 -29.95
N GLY A 839 -11.59 -3.98 -29.03
CA GLY A 839 -11.46 -2.53 -29.18
C GLY A 839 -12.80 -1.79 -29.14
N ALA A 840 -12.73 -0.47 -29.34
CA ALA A 840 -13.91 0.41 -29.29
C ALA A 840 -14.77 0.24 -30.56
N PRO A 841 -16.08 -0.10 -30.45
CA PRO A 841 -16.93 -0.24 -31.63
C PRO A 841 -17.20 1.09 -32.33
N ALA A 842 -16.95 1.16 -33.64
CA ALA A 842 -17.31 2.33 -34.44
C ALA A 842 -18.81 2.30 -34.77
N VAL A 843 -19.59 3.24 -34.23
CA VAL A 843 -21.03 3.33 -34.49
C VAL A 843 -21.32 4.30 -35.64
N VAL A 844 -21.75 3.75 -36.77
CA VAL A 844 -21.88 4.50 -38.03
C VAL A 844 -23.12 4.05 -38.82
N ARG A 845 -23.54 4.85 -39.80
CA ARG A 845 -24.55 4.42 -40.79
C ARG A 845 -23.89 3.67 -41.93
N THR A 846 -24.41 2.50 -42.27
CA THR A 846 -23.99 1.77 -43.46
C THR A 846 -24.46 2.48 -44.74
N SER A 847 -23.92 2.08 -45.89
CA SER A 847 -24.36 2.54 -47.22
C SER A 847 -25.87 2.40 -47.45
N SER A 848 -26.53 1.41 -46.81
CA SER A 848 -27.98 1.18 -46.85
C SER A 848 -28.80 2.14 -45.98
N GLY A 849 -28.16 2.85 -45.05
CA GLY A 849 -28.81 3.76 -44.09
C GLY A 849 -29.03 3.17 -42.69
N THR A 850 -28.83 1.86 -42.51
CA THR A 850 -28.93 1.17 -41.21
C THR A 850 -27.76 1.57 -40.30
N TRP A 851 -28.06 1.87 -39.03
CA TRP A 851 -27.04 2.07 -37.99
C TRP A 851 -26.40 0.73 -37.61
N ALA A 852 -25.08 0.70 -37.56
CA ALA A 852 -24.33 -0.49 -37.23
C ALA A 852 -23.15 -0.16 -36.30
N ALA A 853 -22.83 -1.11 -35.43
CA ALA A 853 -21.56 -1.17 -34.72
C ALA A 853 -20.57 -1.97 -35.58
N ILE A 854 -19.46 -1.34 -35.97
CA ILE A 854 -18.37 -1.96 -36.72
C ILE A 854 -17.19 -2.17 -35.78
N VAL A 855 -16.69 -3.39 -35.70
CA VAL A 855 -15.68 -3.76 -34.70
C VAL A 855 -14.73 -4.83 -35.25
N GLY A 856 -13.46 -4.75 -34.86
CA GLY A 856 -12.52 -5.84 -35.07
C GLY A 856 -12.89 -7.03 -34.18
N ASN A 857 -12.54 -8.24 -34.57
CA ASN A 857 -12.94 -9.39 -33.78
C ASN A 857 -12.14 -9.58 -32.50
N GLY A 858 -11.05 -8.84 -32.28
CA GLY A 858 -10.15 -9.08 -31.16
C GLY A 858 -9.42 -10.43 -31.27
N TYR A 859 -8.84 -10.87 -30.16
CA TYR A 859 -7.82 -11.93 -30.12
C TYR A 859 -8.33 -13.21 -29.45
N ASN A 860 -7.74 -14.36 -29.77
CA ASN A 860 -8.15 -15.68 -29.26
C ASN A 860 -9.62 -16.04 -29.55
N SER A 861 -10.07 -15.75 -30.78
CA SER A 861 -11.28 -16.35 -31.34
C SER A 861 -11.11 -17.88 -31.52
N ASP A 862 -12.20 -18.63 -31.69
CA ASP A 862 -12.15 -20.11 -31.75
C ASP A 862 -11.27 -20.63 -32.89
N SER A 863 -11.28 -19.95 -34.04
CA SER A 863 -10.40 -20.27 -35.16
C SER A 863 -9.03 -19.56 -35.11
N GLY A 864 -8.86 -18.58 -34.22
CA GLY A 864 -7.67 -17.75 -34.12
C GLY A 864 -7.43 -16.85 -35.33
N LYS A 865 -8.45 -16.50 -36.12
CA LYS A 865 -8.32 -15.67 -37.33
C LYS A 865 -8.82 -14.25 -37.12
N ALA A 866 -8.29 -13.31 -37.89
CA ALA A 866 -8.77 -11.93 -37.92
C ALA A 866 -10.07 -11.77 -38.76
N SER A 867 -11.00 -10.96 -38.30
CA SER A 867 -12.27 -10.68 -38.98
C SER A 867 -12.82 -9.31 -38.57
N LEU A 868 -13.53 -8.65 -39.50
CA LEU A 868 -14.33 -7.46 -39.22
C LEU A 868 -15.79 -7.87 -39.03
N PHE A 869 -16.44 -7.34 -37.99
CA PHE A 869 -17.84 -7.53 -37.69
C PHE A 869 -18.64 -6.26 -37.97
N VAL A 870 -19.81 -6.42 -38.60
CA VAL A 870 -20.81 -5.37 -38.79
C VAL A 870 -22.11 -5.87 -38.17
N ILE A 871 -22.52 -5.23 -37.08
CA ILE A 871 -23.64 -5.64 -36.22
C ILE A 871 -24.72 -4.56 -36.27
N ASP A 872 -25.98 -4.97 -36.45
CA ASP A 872 -27.12 -4.06 -36.41
C ASP A 872 -27.26 -3.44 -35.01
N LEU A 873 -27.23 -2.11 -34.91
CA LEU A 873 -27.20 -1.43 -33.62
C LEU A 873 -28.49 -1.63 -32.82
N ALA A 874 -29.65 -1.75 -33.49
CA ALA A 874 -30.94 -1.84 -32.82
C ALA A 874 -31.21 -3.23 -32.24
N SER A 875 -30.80 -4.28 -32.94
CA SER A 875 -31.16 -5.67 -32.63
C SER A 875 -30.01 -6.55 -32.19
N GLY A 876 -28.75 -6.10 -32.34
CA GLY A 876 -27.57 -6.92 -32.06
C GLY A 876 -27.34 -8.04 -33.08
N ASN A 877 -28.13 -8.10 -34.15
CA ASN A 877 -28.00 -9.13 -35.17
C ASN A 877 -26.79 -8.89 -36.06
N LEU A 878 -26.09 -9.96 -36.40
CA LEU A 878 -24.98 -9.90 -37.35
C LEU A 878 -25.47 -9.53 -38.75
N ILE A 879 -25.07 -8.35 -39.25
CA ILE A 879 -25.30 -7.95 -40.66
C ILE A 879 -24.29 -8.70 -41.54
N LYS A 880 -23.00 -8.62 -41.17
CA LYS A 880 -21.94 -9.31 -41.91
C LYS A 880 -20.71 -9.54 -41.05
N ARG A 881 -20.08 -10.70 -41.26
CA ARG A 881 -18.69 -10.98 -40.88
C ARG A 881 -17.84 -10.97 -42.14
N ILE A 882 -16.72 -10.26 -42.12
CA ILE A 882 -15.75 -10.18 -43.21
C ILE A 882 -14.43 -10.74 -42.70
N GLY A 883 -14.11 -11.97 -43.08
CA GLY A 883 -12.82 -12.59 -42.76
C GLY A 883 -11.68 -12.01 -43.61
N THR A 884 -10.49 -11.96 -43.04
CA THR A 884 -9.27 -11.52 -43.74
C THR A 884 -8.65 -12.68 -44.53
N ASP A 885 -7.56 -13.25 -44.02
CA ASP A 885 -6.86 -14.42 -44.56
C ASP A 885 -6.97 -15.63 -43.61
N ASN A 886 -6.14 -16.65 -43.82
CA ASN A 886 -6.15 -17.87 -43.02
C ASN A 886 -5.09 -17.87 -41.90
N GLN A 887 -4.50 -16.71 -41.57
CA GLN A 887 -3.49 -16.61 -40.52
C GLN A 887 -4.12 -16.94 -39.16
N LEU A 888 -3.53 -17.92 -38.47
CA LEU A 888 -3.92 -18.33 -37.12
C LEU A 888 -3.22 -17.46 -36.07
N ASN A 889 -3.71 -17.51 -34.82
CA ASN A 889 -3.25 -16.71 -33.69
C ASN A 889 -3.26 -15.20 -33.97
N ASN A 890 -4.23 -14.78 -34.76
CA ASN A 890 -4.42 -13.40 -35.20
C ASN A 890 -5.74 -12.86 -34.67
N GLY A 891 -5.92 -11.54 -34.80
CA GLY A 891 -7.13 -10.83 -34.45
C GLY A 891 -7.07 -9.42 -35.04
N LEU A 892 -8.24 -8.89 -35.39
CA LEU A 892 -8.34 -7.54 -35.96
C LEU A 892 -8.57 -6.52 -34.82
N ALA A 893 -7.76 -5.46 -34.81
CA ALA A 893 -7.81 -4.37 -33.85
C ALA A 893 -8.97 -3.38 -34.14
N THR A 894 -9.04 -2.30 -33.34
CA THR A 894 -10.04 -1.23 -33.48
C THR A 894 -10.04 -0.65 -34.90
N PRO A 895 -11.19 -0.61 -35.61
CA PRO A 895 -11.26 -0.11 -36.97
C PRO A 895 -11.38 1.42 -37.03
N PHE A 896 -10.78 2.01 -38.06
CA PHE A 896 -11.04 3.39 -38.51
C PHE A 896 -11.99 3.37 -39.70
N VAL A 897 -13.14 4.05 -39.58
CA VAL A 897 -14.20 4.04 -40.61
C VAL A 897 -14.33 5.41 -41.25
N THR A 898 -14.35 5.46 -42.58
CA THR A 898 -14.51 6.70 -43.36
C THR A 898 -15.64 6.58 -44.39
N ASP A 899 -16.07 7.72 -44.93
CA ASP A 899 -17.10 7.83 -45.96
C ASP A 899 -16.51 8.11 -47.37
N TRP A 900 -15.19 7.93 -47.54
CA TRP A 900 -14.49 8.26 -48.78
C TRP A 900 -14.74 7.27 -49.93
N ALA A 901 -14.73 7.74 -51.19
CA ALA A 901 -14.68 9.15 -51.64
C ALA A 901 -16.07 9.81 -51.69
N VAL A 902 -17.12 9.13 -51.22
CA VAL A 902 -18.51 9.54 -51.46
C VAL A 902 -18.91 10.73 -50.58
N ASN A 903 -18.26 10.91 -49.43
CA ASN A 903 -18.38 12.06 -48.52
C ASN A 903 -19.84 12.32 -48.12
N ASN A 904 -20.56 11.26 -47.75
CA ASN A 904 -22.00 11.26 -47.47
C ASN A 904 -22.37 10.80 -46.05
N LEU A 905 -21.40 10.75 -45.14
CA LEU A 905 -21.56 10.29 -43.75
C LEU A 905 -22.04 8.84 -43.62
N ARG A 906 -21.77 8.00 -44.63
CA ARG A 906 -22.03 6.55 -44.58
C ARG A 906 -20.72 5.80 -44.72
N ALA A 907 -20.58 4.73 -43.95
CA ALA A 907 -19.41 3.86 -43.99
C ALA A 907 -19.14 3.37 -45.42
N ALA A 908 -17.95 3.68 -45.92
CA ALA A 908 -17.46 3.32 -47.24
C ALA A 908 -16.12 2.58 -47.17
N ARG A 909 -15.15 3.12 -46.41
CA ARG A 909 -13.85 2.48 -46.17
C ARG A 909 -13.69 2.13 -44.71
N VAL A 910 -13.02 1.01 -44.45
CA VAL A 910 -12.61 0.62 -43.11
C VAL A 910 -11.14 0.19 -43.13
N TYR A 911 -10.34 0.76 -42.23
CA TYR A 911 -8.94 0.40 -42.03
C TYR A 911 -8.76 -0.23 -40.66
N ALA A 912 -8.02 -1.32 -40.55
CA ALA A 912 -7.74 -1.96 -39.26
C ALA A 912 -6.45 -2.77 -39.29
N GLY A 913 -5.70 -2.72 -38.19
CA GLY A 913 -4.48 -3.49 -37.99
C GLY A 913 -4.73 -4.90 -37.46
N ASP A 914 -3.72 -5.77 -37.56
CA ASP A 914 -3.72 -7.10 -36.95
C ASP A 914 -2.41 -7.44 -36.21
N LEU A 915 -2.36 -8.58 -35.51
CA LEU A 915 -1.21 -8.97 -34.70
C LEU A 915 0.04 -9.35 -35.50
N PHE A 916 -0.09 -9.53 -36.81
CA PHE A 916 1.02 -9.81 -37.72
C PHE A 916 1.44 -8.56 -38.50
N GLY A 917 1.05 -7.38 -38.02
CA GLY A 917 1.46 -6.09 -38.56
C GLY A 917 0.78 -5.70 -39.86
N ARG A 918 -0.30 -6.40 -40.27
CA ARG A 918 -0.98 -6.08 -41.52
C ARG A 918 -1.99 -4.97 -41.29
N LEU A 919 -1.89 -3.90 -42.07
CA LEU A 919 -2.92 -2.89 -42.19
C LEU A 919 -3.90 -3.32 -43.29
N TRP A 920 -5.11 -3.70 -42.90
CA TRP A 920 -6.18 -4.09 -43.81
C TRP A 920 -7.01 -2.89 -44.24
N SER A 921 -7.48 -2.90 -45.49
CA SER A 921 -8.50 -1.98 -46.01
C SER A 921 -9.70 -2.76 -46.57
N PHE A 922 -10.91 -2.33 -46.21
CA PHE A 922 -12.18 -2.96 -46.62
C PHE A 922 -13.11 -1.95 -47.33
N ASP A 923 -13.79 -2.40 -48.38
CA ASP A 923 -14.79 -1.62 -49.14
C ASP A 923 -16.23 -2.01 -48.79
N LEU A 924 -16.89 -1.15 -48.02
CA LEU A 924 -18.29 -1.28 -47.58
C LEU A 924 -19.26 -0.37 -48.37
N SER A 925 -18.79 0.27 -49.45
CA SER A 925 -19.58 1.24 -50.22
C SER A 925 -20.85 0.68 -50.88
N SER A 926 -20.92 -0.64 -51.15
CA SER A 926 -22.08 -1.24 -51.80
C SER A 926 -23.27 -1.34 -50.84
N THR A 927 -24.47 -1.06 -51.33
CA THR A 927 -25.72 -1.31 -50.60
C THR A 927 -26.09 -2.79 -50.49
N ASN A 928 -25.46 -3.66 -51.30
CA ASN A 928 -25.59 -5.11 -51.18
C ASN A 928 -24.49 -5.67 -50.28
N THR A 929 -24.84 -6.03 -49.05
CA THR A 929 -23.90 -6.53 -48.04
C THR A 929 -23.17 -7.82 -48.43
N SER A 930 -23.68 -8.57 -49.41
CA SER A 930 -22.99 -9.76 -49.94
C SER A 930 -21.74 -9.41 -50.75
N HIS A 931 -21.64 -8.18 -51.27
CA HIS A 931 -20.45 -7.75 -52.00
C HIS A 931 -19.28 -7.47 -51.06
N TRP A 932 -19.53 -7.07 -49.81
CA TRP A 932 -18.47 -6.71 -48.85
C TRP A 932 -17.49 -7.87 -48.57
N THR A 933 -17.91 -9.13 -48.74
CA THR A 933 -17.06 -10.30 -48.53
C THR A 933 -16.25 -10.74 -49.76
N GLN A 934 -16.44 -10.08 -50.91
CA GLN A 934 -15.68 -10.38 -52.12
C GLN A 934 -14.19 -10.07 -51.90
N SER A 935 -13.30 -10.92 -52.42
CA SER A 935 -11.85 -10.70 -52.29
C SER A 935 -11.40 -9.39 -52.94
N SER A 936 -12.07 -8.95 -54.01
CA SER A 936 -11.81 -7.66 -54.68
C SER A 936 -12.25 -6.43 -53.86
N ARG A 937 -12.74 -6.62 -52.63
CA ARG A 937 -13.19 -5.57 -51.71
C ARG A 937 -12.47 -5.59 -50.37
N ARG A 938 -11.40 -6.39 -50.25
CA ARG A 938 -10.45 -6.32 -49.13
C ARG A 938 -9.02 -6.45 -49.65
N LYS A 939 -8.08 -5.72 -49.07
CA LYS A 939 -6.65 -5.78 -49.41
C LYS A 939 -5.80 -5.55 -48.17
N ILE A 940 -4.56 -6.06 -48.20
CA ILE A 940 -3.50 -5.62 -47.29
C ILE A 940 -2.88 -4.38 -47.93
N LEU A 941 -2.92 -3.27 -47.22
CA LEU A 941 -2.32 -2.02 -47.66
C LEU A 941 -0.81 -2.00 -47.36
N PHE A 942 -0.43 -2.52 -46.20
CA PHE A 942 0.96 -2.57 -45.74
C PHE A 942 1.15 -3.69 -44.70
N THR A 943 2.37 -4.23 -44.61
CA THR A 943 2.79 -5.14 -43.53
C THR A 943 3.96 -4.52 -42.76
N ALA A 944 3.70 -4.14 -41.50
CA ALA A 944 4.67 -3.57 -40.57
C ALA A 944 5.63 -4.63 -40.03
N THR A 945 6.91 -4.39 -40.25
CA THR A 945 8.01 -5.22 -39.75
C THR A 945 9.12 -4.34 -39.24
N ASP A 946 9.88 -4.81 -38.25
CA ASP A 946 11.15 -4.18 -37.87
C ASP A 946 12.20 -4.28 -38.98
N SER A 947 13.38 -3.70 -38.76
CA SER A 947 14.50 -3.74 -39.72
C SER A 947 15.05 -5.15 -39.97
N GLY A 948 14.77 -6.11 -39.08
CA GLY A 948 15.09 -7.53 -39.22
C GLY A 948 14.03 -8.33 -39.99
N GLY A 949 12.91 -7.70 -40.37
CA GLY A 949 11.78 -8.33 -41.05
C GLY A 949 10.81 -9.06 -40.11
N SER A 950 10.93 -8.89 -38.80
CA SER A 950 9.97 -9.49 -37.84
C SER A 950 8.69 -8.65 -37.82
N PRO A 951 7.50 -9.26 -37.88
CA PRO A 951 6.23 -8.53 -37.79
C PRO A 951 6.12 -7.69 -36.52
N GLN A 952 5.51 -6.51 -36.64
CA GLN A 952 5.20 -5.63 -35.52
C GLN A 952 3.67 -5.55 -35.36
N PRO A 953 3.08 -5.94 -34.21
CA PRO A 953 1.63 -5.98 -34.06
C PRO A 953 1.01 -4.58 -34.18
N ILE A 954 -0.21 -4.47 -34.71
CA ILE A 954 -0.97 -3.22 -34.74
C ILE A 954 -2.22 -3.42 -33.88
N THR A 955 -2.28 -2.72 -32.74
CA THR A 955 -3.36 -2.88 -31.74
C THR A 955 -4.20 -1.61 -31.55
N SER A 956 -3.69 -0.47 -32.00
CA SER A 956 -4.37 0.81 -31.96
C SER A 956 -5.20 1.07 -33.22
N ALA A 957 -6.18 1.97 -33.11
CA ALA A 957 -6.93 2.43 -34.28
C ALA A 957 -6.03 3.26 -35.20
N PRO A 958 -6.01 3.01 -36.52
CA PRO A 958 -5.41 3.92 -37.48
C PRO A 958 -6.13 5.26 -37.51
N TYR A 959 -5.49 6.26 -38.10
CA TYR A 959 -6.12 7.50 -38.49
C TYR A 959 -5.71 7.84 -39.92
N GLY A 960 -6.57 8.48 -40.68
CA GLY A 960 -6.19 8.93 -42.01
C GLY A 960 -6.87 10.21 -42.43
N ALA A 961 -6.39 10.72 -43.57
CA ALA A 961 -6.80 11.98 -44.15
C ALA A 961 -6.65 11.95 -45.68
N GLN A 962 -7.53 12.66 -46.40
CA GLN A 962 -7.42 12.76 -47.86
C GLN A 962 -6.35 13.80 -48.24
N VAL A 963 -5.31 13.37 -48.94
CA VAL A 963 -4.32 14.29 -49.53
C VAL A 963 -4.94 15.03 -50.72
N ASN A 964 -5.74 14.31 -51.50
CA ASN A 964 -6.49 14.82 -52.64
C ASN A 964 -7.71 13.91 -52.91
N SER A 965 -8.41 14.09 -54.03
CA SER A 965 -9.62 13.30 -54.34
C SER A 965 -9.36 11.80 -54.50
N ASP A 966 -8.12 11.42 -54.79
CA ASP A 966 -7.74 10.08 -55.22
C ASP A 966 -6.79 9.38 -54.23
N GLU A 967 -6.17 10.12 -53.30
CA GLU A 967 -5.18 9.62 -52.36
C GLU A 967 -5.47 10.05 -50.91
N ALA A 968 -5.20 9.15 -49.97
CA ALA A 968 -5.24 9.40 -48.54
C ALA A 968 -3.95 8.91 -47.86
N VAL A 969 -3.50 9.57 -46.79
CA VAL A 969 -2.45 9.01 -45.91
C VAL A 969 -3.09 8.39 -44.69
N ILE A 970 -2.71 7.15 -44.38
CA ILE A 970 -3.16 6.39 -43.23
C ILE A 970 -2.00 6.22 -42.26
N ALA A 971 -2.07 6.94 -41.13
CA ALA A 971 -1.12 6.83 -40.04
C ALA A 971 -1.55 5.78 -39.00
N PHE A 972 -0.60 4.98 -38.52
CA PHE A 972 -0.83 4.00 -37.46
C PHE A 972 0.47 3.67 -36.74
N GLY A 973 0.35 3.30 -35.47
CA GLY A 973 1.46 2.86 -34.63
C GLY A 973 1.49 1.35 -34.47
N SER A 974 2.69 0.80 -34.37
CA SER A 974 2.90 -0.60 -34.00
C SER A 974 3.19 -0.75 -32.51
N GLY A 975 2.82 -1.89 -31.96
CA GLY A 975 2.94 -2.21 -30.54
C GLY A 975 1.75 -3.00 -30.00
N SER A 976 1.98 -3.69 -28.89
CA SER A 976 0.94 -4.23 -28.01
C SER A 976 1.39 -4.13 -26.56
N TYR A 977 0.42 -4.06 -25.65
CA TYR A 977 0.69 -4.05 -24.21
C TYR A 977 -0.43 -4.76 -23.44
N PHE A 978 -0.76 -5.97 -23.88
CA PHE A 978 -1.77 -6.82 -23.25
C PHE A 978 -1.37 -8.31 -23.20
N ARG A 979 -0.30 -8.69 -23.89
CA ARG A 979 0.24 -10.05 -23.88
C ARG A 979 1.20 -10.20 -22.70
N ALA A 980 1.25 -11.37 -22.07
CA ALA A 980 2.11 -11.60 -20.91
C ALA A 980 3.60 -11.27 -21.16
N SER A 981 4.07 -11.43 -22.40
CA SER A 981 5.44 -11.11 -22.80
C SER A 981 5.73 -9.62 -23.01
N ASP A 982 4.70 -8.79 -23.19
CA ASP A 982 4.84 -7.42 -23.69
C ASP A 982 5.66 -6.52 -22.76
N GLY A 983 5.61 -6.73 -21.44
CA GLY A 983 6.38 -5.97 -20.45
C GLY A 983 7.89 -6.20 -20.50
N SER A 984 8.34 -7.29 -21.14
CA SER A 984 9.76 -7.64 -21.30
C SER A 984 10.23 -7.67 -22.76
N ASP A 985 9.31 -7.46 -23.70
CA ASP A 985 9.61 -7.41 -25.12
C ASP A 985 10.23 -6.05 -25.46
N HIS A 986 11.45 -6.06 -26.00
CA HIS A 986 12.16 -4.86 -26.42
C HIS A 986 12.28 -4.74 -27.94
N GLN A 987 11.42 -5.42 -28.70
CA GLN A 987 11.34 -5.24 -30.16
C GLN A 987 11.13 -3.76 -30.49
N THR A 988 11.94 -3.22 -31.40
CA THR A 988 11.75 -1.88 -31.95
C THR A 988 10.39 -1.80 -32.65
N GLN A 989 9.51 -0.94 -32.15
CA GLN A 989 8.25 -0.60 -32.80
C GLN A 989 8.41 0.67 -33.65
N SER A 990 7.41 0.97 -34.46
CA SER A 990 7.45 2.09 -35.40
C SER A 990 6.08 2.76 -35.53
N ILE A 991 6.07 4.06 -35.82
CA ILE A 991 4.91 4.77 -36.36
C ILE A 991 5.06 4.85 -37.89
N TYR A 992 3.95 4.67 -38.61
CA TYR A 992 3.89 4.67 -40.06
C TYR A 992 2.88 5.71 -40.56
N GLY A 993 3.11 6.23 -41.77
CA GLY A 993 2.11 6.94 -42.58
C GLY A 993 2.12 6.40 -44.00
N ILE A 994 1.05 5.73 -44.43
CA ILE A 994 0.98 4.99 -45.70
C ILE A 994 0.05 5.69 -46.68
N LEU A 995 0.51 5.93 -47.91
CA LEU A 995 -0.31 6.53 -48.97
C LEU A 995 -1.19 5.45 -49.63
N ASP A 996 -2.51 5.61 -49.54
CA ASP A 996 -3.53 4.74 -50.14
C ASP A 996 -4.26 5.46 -51.27
N HIS A 997 -4.37 4.82 -52.43
CA HIS A 997 -5.26 5.23 -53.51
C HIS A 997 -6.71 4.82 -53.18
N ILE A 998 -7.60 5.81 -53.17
CA ILE A 998 -9.01 5.65 -52.79
C ILE A 998 -9.78 4.77 -53.79
N ASP A 999 -9.32 4.68 -55.05
CA ASP A 999 -9.81 3.67 -55.98
C ASP A 999 -9.24 2.29 -55.63
N PHE A 1000 -10.13 1.37 -55.21
CA PHE A 1000 -9.73 0.03 -54.77
C PHE A 1000 -9.15 -0.86 -55.87
N SER A 1001 -9.28 -0.47 -57.14
CA SER A 1001 -8.83 -1.25 -58.28
C SER A 1001 -7.33 -1.07 -58.63
N GLN A 1002 -6.67 -0.07 -58.04
CA GLN A 1002 -5.35 0.42 -58.48
C GLN A 1002 -4.14 -0.05 -57.64
N GLU A 1003 -4.32 -0.95 -56.67
CA GLU A 1003 -3.38 -1.03 -55.54
C GLU A 1003 -2.73 -2.39 -55.28
N SER A 1004 -1.45 -2.34 -54.91
CA SER A 1004 -0.62 -3.49 -54.48
C SER A 1004 -0.09 -3.25 -53.06
N GLU A 1005 0.11 -4.31 -52.28
CA GLU A 1005 0.68 -4.23 -50.93
C GLU A 1005 2.03 -3.49 -50.92
N LEU A 1006 2.15 -2.47 -50.08
CA LEU A 1006 3.36 -1.66 -49.94
C LEU A 1006 4.35 -2.30 -48.96
N ALA A 1007 5.64 -2.05 -49.19
CA ALA A 1007 6.75 -2.54 -48.38
C ALA A 1007 7.54 -1.39 -47.73
N ARG A 1008 8.21 -1.71 -46.61
CA ARG A 1008 8.94 -0.73 -45.77
C ARG A 1008 10.06 0.02 -46.52
N ASP A 1009 10.66 -0.58 -47.55
CA ASP A 1009 11.71 0.02 -48.38
C ASP A 1009 11.21 1.07 -49.37
N GLN A 1010 9.89 1.17 -49.56
CA GLN A 1010 9.23 2.20 -50.37
C GLN A 1010 8.87 3.45 -49.56
N LEU A 1011 9.17 3.44 -48.25
CA LEU A 1011 8.81 4.52 -47.32
C LEU A 1011 10.03 5.39 -47.00
N LEU A 1012 9.77 6.67 -46.74
CA LEU A 1012 10.77 7.57 -46.18
C LEU A 1012 11.00 7.27 -44.70
N GLN A 1013 12.23 6.93 -44.32
CA GLN A 1013 12.60 6.80 -42.91
C GLN A 1013 12.84 8.18 -42.29
N GLN A 1014 12.20 8.46 -41.16
CA GLN A 1014 12.58 9.53 -40.22
C GLN A 1014 13.30 8.92 -39.01
N SER A 1015 13.98 9.75 -38.21
CA SER A 1015 14.81 9.29 -37.09
C SER A 1015 14.79 10.26 -35.91
N ILE A 1016 14.95 9.74 -34.69
CA ILE A 1016 15.23 10.55 -33.50
C ILE A 1016 16.72 10.94 -33.54
N LEU A 1017 17.01 12.22 -33.74
CA LEU A 1017 18.38 12.74 -33.88
C LEU A 1017 19.01 13.10 -32.54
N HIS A 1018 18.21 13.60 -31.60
CA HIS A 1018 18.69 14.07 -30.30
C HIS A 1018 17.69 13.80 -29.19
N ARG A 1019 18.21 13.56 -27.98
CA ARG A 1019 17.47 13.39 -26.73
C ARG A 1019 18.20 14.20 -25.66
N THR A 1020 17.50 15.13 -25.01
CA THR A 1020 18.08 16.01 -23.98
C THR A 1020 17.13 16.19 -22.81
N THR A 1021 17.66 16.56 -21.65
CA THR A 1021 16.88 16.92 -20.47
C THR A 1021 16.94 18.43 -20.27
N VAL A 1022 15.79 19.05 -20.03
CA VAL A 1022 15.65 20.47 -19.71
C VAL A 1022 14.93 20.64 -18.38
N THR A 1023 15.16 21.76 -17.70
CA THR A 1023 14.39 22.13 -16.52
C THR A 1023 13.24 23.04 -16.95
N ALA A 1024 12.01 22.61 -16.71
CA ALA A 1024 10.80 23.40 -16.97
C ALA A 1024 10.67 24.57 -15.98
N VAL A 1025 9.71 25.46 -16.23
CA VAL A 1025 9.48 26.68 -15.43
C VAL A 1025 9.11 26.36 -14.00
N ASP A 1026 8.38 25.26 -13.78
CA ASP A 1026 8.00 24.73 -12.48
C ASP A 1026 9.17 24.06 -11.71
N GLY A 1027 10.36 23.97 -12.32
CA GLY A 1027 11.54 23.34 -11.75
C GLY A 1027 11.63 21.82 -11.99
N SER A 1028 10.65 21.21 -12.68
CA SER A 1028 10.69 19.80 -13.05
C SER A 1028 11.69 19.53 -14.19
N GLU A 1029 12.27 18.33 -14.22
CA GLU A 1029 13.08 17.89 -15.36
C GLU A 1029 12.18 17.24 -16.43
N ARG A 1030 12.29 17.71 -17.67
CA ARG A 1030 11.58 17.19 -18.85
C ARG A 1030 12.57 16.62 -19.86
N ILE A 1031 12.20 15.54 -20.54
CA ILE A 1031 12.98 14.91 -21.60
C ILE A 1031 12.41 15.31 -22.96
N LEU A 1032 13.20 16.03 -23.74
CA LEU A 1032 12.84 16.45 -25.09
C LEU A 1032 13.56 15.62 -26.15
N ARG A 1033 12.88 15.40 -27.29
CA ARG A 1033 13.43 14.71 -28.45
C ARG A 1033 13.25 15.53 -29.73
N ILE A 1034 14.24 15.45 -30.60
CA ILE A 1034 14.26 16.12 -31.90
C ILE A 1034 14.30 15.07 -33.01
N LEU A 1035 13.30 15.12 -33.89
CA LEU A 1035 13.22 14.27 -35.08
C LEU A 1035 13.94 14.90 -36.28
N SER A 1036 14.28 14.06 -37.25
CA SER A 1036 14.71 14.47 -38.57
C SER A 1036 13.56 15.14 -39.35
N ASP A 1037 13.93 15.94 -40.35
CA ASP A 1037 13.00 16.53 -41.31
C ASP A 1037 13.46 16.22 -42.74
N LEU A 1038 13.51 14.93 -43.07
CA LEU A 1038 13.86 14.50 -44.42
C LEU A 1038 12.72 14.81 -45.39
N ALA A 1039 13.05 15.31 -46.58
CA ALA A 1039 12.07 15.74 -47.57
C ALA A 1039 11.30 14.55 -48.20
N PHE A 1040 9.97 14.64 -48.20
CA PHE A 1040 9.09 13.66 -48.84
C PHE A 1040 8.97 13.91 -50.34
N ASN A 1041 9.31 12.90 -51.15
CA ASN A 1041 9.14 12.92 -52.60
C ASN A 1041 8.03 11.93 -53.03
N PRO A 1042 6.82 12.39 -53.41
CA PRO A 1042 5.71 11.51 -53.76
C PRO A 1042 5.94 10.65 -55.02
N ALA A 1043 6.96 10.98 -55.83
CA ALA A 1043 7.35 10.16 -56.99
C ALA A 1043 8.16 8.91 -56.60
N ILE A 1044 8.76 8.90 -55.40
CA ILE A 1044 9.65 7.83 -54.92
C ILE A 1044 9.04 7.16 -53.69
N HIS A 1045 8.58 7.95 -52.73
CA HIS A 1045 8.08 7.49 -51.45
C HIS A 1045 6.58 7.24 -51.51
N LYS A 1046 6.15 6.10 -50.97
CA LYS A 1046 4.73 5.71 -50.83
C LYS A 1046 4.20 5.88 -49.40
N GLY A 1047 4.91 6.67 -48.62
CA GLY A 1047 4.65 6.92 -47.21
C GLY A 1047 5.94 7.15 -46.45
N TRP A 1048 5.86 7.09 -45.13
CA TRP A 1048 6.98 7.31 -44.21
C TRP A 1048 6.88 6.39 -42.99
N TYR A 1049 7.98 6.28 -42.25
CA TYR A 1049 8.00 5.63 -40.94
C TYR A 1049 9.04 6.27 -40.01
N LEU A 1050 8.83 6.12 -38.70
CA LEU A 1050 9.79 6.47 -37.65
C LEU A 1050 9.90 5.28 -36.70
N ASP A 1051 11.13 4.78 -36.49
CA ASP A 1051 11.42 3.78 -35.47
C ASP A 1051 11.51 4.41 -34.08
N MET A 1052 10.89 3.77 -33.09
CA MET A 1052 10.75 4.27 -31.73
C MET A 1052 11.88 3.79 -30.81
N GLY A 1053 12.13 4.50 -29.70
CA GLY A 1053 12.92 4.03 -28.56
C GLY A 1053 14.44 4.21 -28.64
N GLY A 1054 15.04 3.83 -29.77
CA GLY A 1054 16.50 3.76 -29.88
C GLY A 1054 17.14 2.94 -28.75
N VAL A 1055 18.37 3.29 -28.34
CA VAL A 1055 19.07 2.60 -27.24
C VAL A 1055 18.69 3.09 -25.84
N ALA A 1056 18.03 4.24 -25.73
CA ALA A 1056 17.72 4.89 -24.46
C ALA A 1056 16.35 4.46 -23.89
N ASP A 1057 15.40 4.13 -24.76
CA ASP A 1057 14.01 3.84 -24.39
C ASP A 1057 13.56 2.53 -25.07
N LEU A 1058 14.20 1.42 -24.67
CA LEU A 1058 14.04 0.09 -25.29
C LEU A 1058 12.59 -0.43 -25.21
N GLY A 1059 12.05 -0.89 -26.34
CA GLY A 1059 10.69 -1.42 -26.40
C GLY A 1059 9.59 -0.37 -26.39
N GLU A 1060 9.93 0.92 -26.64
CA GLU A 1060 8.96 1.99 -26.89
C GLU A 1060 7.99 1.58 -28.01
N ARG A 1061 6.70 1.81 -27.79
CA ARG A 1061 5.61 1.33 -28.64
C ARG A 1061 4.41 2.27 -28.66
N VAL A 1062 3.57 2.15 -29.68
CA VAL A 1062 2.37 3.01 -29.84
C VAL A 1062 1.12 2.14 -29.70
N ILE A 1063 0.56 2.10 -28.49
CA ILE A 1063 -0.70 1.39 -28.19
C ILE A 1063 -1.93 2.30 -28.28
N ASN A 1064 -1.71 3.62 -28.26
CA ASN A 1064 -2.71 4.64 -28.49
C ASN A 1064 -2.44 5.33 -29.82
N GLY A 1065 -3.36 5.11 -30.76
CA GLY A 1065 -3.16 5.43 -32.17
C GLY A 1065 -3.21 6.92 -32.46
N PRO A 1066 -2.79 7.33 -33.66
CA PRO A 1066 -2.63 8.73 -34.01
C PRO A 1066 -3.96 9.47 -34.16
N ARG A 1067 -3.97 10.78 -33.90
CA ARG A 1067 -5.16 11.64 -34.01
C ARG A 1067 -4.80 13.03 -34.56
N THR A 1068 -5.80 13.76 -35.04
CA THR A 1068 -5.66 15.18 -35.45
C THR A 1068 -6.70 16.04 -34.73
N LEU A 1069 -6.41 17.34 -34.63
CA LEU A 1069 -7.19 18.31 -33.85
C LEU A 1069 -7.83 19.42 -34.71
N GLY A 1070 -7.85 19.30 -36.05
CA GLY A 1070 -8.36 20.36 -36.93
C GLY A 1070 -8.65 19.94 -38.37
N ARG A 1071 -9.02 20.92 -39.21
CA ARG A 1071 -9.47 20.71 -40.59
C ARG A 1071 -8.37 20.55 -41.64
N GLU A 1072 -7.17 21.06 -41.38
CA GLU A 1072 -6.03 20.89 -42.27
C GLU A 1072 -5.24 19.66 -41.80
N GLU A 1073 -5.34 18.60 -42.58
CA GLU A 1073 -4.90 17.25 -42.25
C GLU A 1073 -3.39 17.05 -42.45
N ARG A 1074 -2.55 17.91 -41.85
CA ARG A 1074 -1.08 17.85 -42.07
C ARG A 1074 -0.24 17.61 -40.82
N ARG A 1075 -0.84 17.50 -39.64
CA ARG A 1075 -0.15 17.14 -38.40
C ARG A 1075 -0.90 16.02 -37.69
N VAL A 1076 -0.14 15.09 -37.14
CA VAL A 1076 -0.65 13.96 -36.38
C VAL A 1076 0.08 13.89 -35.05
N ARG A 1077 -0.71 13.70 -34.00
CA ARG A 1077 -0.24 13.59 -32.62
C ARG A 1077 -0.61 12.24 -32.06
N PHE A 1078 0.29 11.69 -31.26
CA PHE A 1078 0.11 10.40 -30.60
C PHE A 1078 0.98 10.33 -29.34
N THR A 1079 0.67 9.36 -28.49
CA THR A 1079 1.48 9.01 -27.33
C THR A 1079 2.16 7.67 -27.56
N SER A 1080 3.38 7.53 -27.06
CA SER A 1080 4.07 6.25 -26.96
C SER A 1080 4.13 5.78 -25.51
N LEU A 1081 4.31 4.47 -25.33
CA LEU A 1081 4.56 3.81 -24.06
C LEU A 1081 5.94 3.15 -24.11
N VAL A 1082 6.72 3.33 -23.06
CA VAL A 1082 8.01 2.68 -22.79
C VAL A 1082 7.81 1.82 -21.55
N PRO A 1083 7.94 0.48 -21.62
CA PRO A 1083 7.94 -0.36 -20.43
C PRO A 1083 9.08 0.07 -19.50
N ASP A 1084 8.77 0.36 -18.23
CA ASP A 1084 9.75 0.81 -17.25
C ASP A 1084 9.96 -0.26 -16.17
N SER A 1085 11.19 -0.75 -16.09
CA SER A 1085 11.60 -1.73 -15.07
C SER A 1085 12.06 -1.09 -13.76
N ASP A 1086 12.08 0.25 -13.64
CA ASP A 1086 12.40 0.93 -12.40
C ASP A 1086 11.31 0.61 -11.35
N PRO A 1087 11.62 -0.13 -10.27
CA PRO A 1087 10.63 -0.46 -9.22
C PRO A 1087 10.08 0.78 -8.49
N CYS A 1088 10.74 1.93 -8.65
CA CYS A 1088 10.28 3.23 -8.17
C CYS A 1088 9.56 4.08 -9.23
N GLY A 1089 9.49 3.59 -10.46
CA GLY A 1089 8.67 4.15 -11.52
C GLY A 1089 7.26 3.56 -11.51
N THR A 1090 6.41 4.14 -12.34
CA THR A 1090 5.01 3.73 -12.53
C THR A 1090 4.84 2.47 -13.38
N GLY A 1091 5.93 1.74 -13.66
CA GLY A 1091 5.97 0.56 -14.55
C GLY A 1091 5.94 0.89 -16.05
N GLN A 1092 5.69 2.16 -16.39
CA GLN A 1092 5.63 2.66 -17.75
C GLN A 1092 5.99 4.15 -17.80
N ARG A 1093 6.57 4.63 -18.90
CA ARG A 1093 6.73 6.06 -19.20
C ARG A 1093 6.27 6.33 -20.61
N GLY A 1094 5.83 7.54 -20.91
CA GLY A 1094 5.36 7.90 -22.24
C GLY A 1094 6.02 9.14 -22.81
N PHE A 1095 5.80 9.34 -24.10
CA PHE A 1095 6.13 10.58 -24.80
C PHE A 1095 4.92 11.07 -25.58
N LEU A 1096 4.70 12.38 -25.56
CA LEU A 1096 3.81 13.06 -26.50
C LEU A 1096 4.62 13.43 -27.72
N ILE A 1097 4.16 13.01 -28.90
CA ILE A 1097 4.92 13.13 -30.15
C ILE A 1097 4.05 13.81 -31.20
N ASP A 1098 4.62 14.78 -31.88
CA ASP A 1098 3.97 15.53 -32.96
C ASP A 1098 4.79 15.44 -34.25
N VAL A 1099 4.14 15.00 -35.32
CA VAL A 1099 4.77 14.82 -36.63
C VAL A 1099 3.89 15.36 -37.75
N ASN A 1100 4.52 15.71 -38.87
CA ASN A 1100 3.80 16.00 -40.10
C ASN A 1100 3.14 14.72 -40.66
N LEU A 1101 1.84 14.77 -40.97
CA LEU A 1101 1.09 13.60 -41.45
C LEU A 1101 1.59 13.10 -42.82
N LEU A 1102 2.09 13.98 -43.68
CA LEU A 1102 2.55 13.61 -45.02
C LEU A 1102 4.00 13.12 -45.03
N THR A 1103 4.85 13.65 -44.15
CA THR A 1103 6.30 13.39 -44.19
C THR A 1103 6.84 12.59 -43.02
N GLY A 1104 6.12 12.53 -41.90
CA GLY A 1104 6.58 11.98 -40.62
C GLY A 1104 7.66 12.82 -39.93
N GLY A 1105 8.08 13.92 -40.55
CA GLY A 1105 9.16 14.76 -40.08
C GLY A 1105 8.72 15.73 -38.99
N ARG A 1106 9.73 16.38 -38.40
CA ARG A 1106 9.57 17.48 -37.44
C ARG A 1106 8.83 18.68 -38.06
N ALA A 1107 8.11 19.45 -37.24
CA ALA A 1107 7.54 20.73 -37.64
C ALA A 1107 8.60 21.84 -37.81
N GLU A 1108 8.41 22.76 -38.77
CA GLU A 1108 9.31 23.90 -38.98
C GLU A 1108 9.32 24.90 -37.81
N ALA A 1109 8.22 24.96 -37.05
CA ALA A 1109 8.05 25.87 -35.92
C ALA A 1109 7.83 25.10 -34.61
N PRO A 1110 8.14 25.70 -33.44
CA PRO A 1110 7.87 25.12 -32.14
C PRO A 1110 6.40 24.71 -31.97
N VAL A 1111 6.25 23.55 -31.34
CA VAL A 1111 4.96 22.88 -31.16
C VAL A 1111 4.54 22.80 -29.70
N PHE A 1112 5.52 22.84 -28.81
CA PHE A 1112 5.40 22.84 -27.37
C PHE A 1112 5.87 24.20 -26.87
N ASP A 1113 5.13 24.79 -25.94
CA ASP A 1113 5.52 26.02 -25.25
C ASP A 1113 6.33 25.61 -24.02
N LEU A 1114 7.65 25.76 -24.09
CA LEU A 1114 8.59 25.25 -23.09
C LEU A 1114 8.78 26.23 -21.93
N ASN A 1115 8.45 27.50 -22.14
CA ASN A 1115 8.64 28.56 -21.15
C ASN A 1115 7.30 29.05 -20.53
N GLU A 1116 6.20 28.39 -20.88
CA GLU A 1116 4.84 28.64 -20.40
C GLU A 1116 4.37 30.09 -20.56
N ASP A 1117 4.90 30.81 -21.56
CA ASP A 1117 4.55 32.21 -21.84
C ASP A 1117 3.39 32.37 -22.83
N GLN A 1118 2.80 31.23 -23.25
CA GLN A 1118 1.69 31.09 -24.18
C GLN A 1118 2.01 31.57 -25.60
N LYS A 1119 3.29 31.62 -25.95
CA LYS A 1119 3.76 31.83 -27.32
C LYS A 1119 4.55 30.61 -27.76
N PHE A 1120 4.61 30.42 -29.07
CA PHE A 1120 5.34 29.33 -29.71
C PHE A 1120 6.41 29.96 -30.61
N ASP A 1121 7.52 30.38 -30.02
CA ASP A 1121 8.55 31.19 -30.66
C ASP A 1121 9.98 30.65 -30.43
N ASP A 1122 10.99 31.40 -30.85
CA ASP A 1122 12.40 30.97 -30.78
C ASP A 1122 12.90 30.69 -29.34
N ASN A 1123 12.13 31.04 -28.31
CA ASN A 1123 12.42 30.68 -26.92
C ASN A 1123 11.98 29.25 -26.56
N ASP A 1124 11.15 28.62 -27.42
CA ASP A 1124 10.68 27.24 -27.30
C ASP A 1124 11.52 26.26 -28.15
N THR A 1125 12.74 26.69 -28.49
CA THR A 1125 13.70 25.90 -29.25
C THR A 1125 14.87 25.51 -28.37
N ILE A 1126 15.51 24.39 -28.72
CA ILE A 1126 16.73 23.93 -28.08
C ILE A 1126 17.91 24.30 -28.98
N GLU A 1127 18.94 24.89 -28.41
CA GLU A 1127 20.20 25.15 -29.12
C GLU A 1127 21.03 23.88 -29.19
N LEU A 1128 21.28 23.38 -30.40
CA LEU A 1128 22.13 22.22 -30.66
C LEU A 1128 23.28 22.59 -31.60
N ILE A 1129 24.42 21.93 -31.45
CA ILE A 1129 25.52 22.06 -32.41
C ILE A 1129 25.26 21.09 -33.58
N VAL A 1130 24.91 21.63 -34.74
CA VAL A 1130 24.73 20.90 -35.99
C VAL A 1130 25.84 21.29 -36.95
N ASP A 1131 26.60 20.32 -37.46
CA ASP A 1131 27.76 20.54 -38.34
C ASP A 1131 28.81 21.54 -37.81
N GLY A 1132 28.88 21.71 -36.49
CA GLY A 1132 29.85 22.58 -35.81
C GLY A 1132 29.35 23.99 -35.50
N GLU A 1133 28.12 24.34 -35.87
CA GLU A 1133 27.49 25.64 -35.58
C GLU A 1133 26.26 25.47 -34.68
N PRO A 1134 25.96 26.43 -33.77
CA PRO A 1134 24.75 26.39 -32.97
C PRO A 1134 23.52 26.70 -33.84
N GLU A 1135 22.55 25.80 -33.83
CA GLU A 1135 21.27 25.92 -34.50
C GLU A 1135 20.14 25.78 -33.46
N LYS A 1136 19.13 26.66 -33.56
CA LYS A 1136 17.92 26.61 -32.75
C LYS A 1136 16.92 25.66 -33.40
N ILE A 1137 16.53 24.61 -32.69
CA ILE A 1137 15.70 23.54 -33.22
C ILE A 1137 14.47 23.31 -32.34
N ALA A 1138 13.29 23.27 -32.95
CA ALA A 1138 12.04 22.92 -32.27
C ALA A 1138 12.04 21.45 -31.80
N PRO A 1139 11.64 21.14 -30.55
CA PRO A 1139 11.42 19.76 -30.14
C PRO A 1139 10.20 19.17 -30.85
N SER A 1140 10.27 17.87 -31.18
CA SER A 1140 9.17 17.12 -31.80
C SER A 1140 8.45 16.20 -30.81
N SER A 1141 9.02 16.04 -29.61
CA SER A 1141 8.50 15.18 -28.57
C SER A 1141 8.98 15.64 -27.18
N ILE A 1142 8.10 15.44 -26.20
CA ILE A 1142 8.30 15.69 -24.76
C ILE A 1142 7.85 14.44 -23.99
N ASP A 1143 8.47 14.15 -22.85
CA ASP A 1143 8.01 13.12 -21.93
C ASP A 1143 6.64 13.47 -21.36
N PHE A 1144 5.74 12.50 -21.35
CA PHE A 1144 4.33 12.76 -21.09
C PHE A 1144 3.63 11.46 -20.68
N GLY A 1145 3.10 11.42 -19.45
CA GLY A 1145 2.36 10.28 -18.89
C GLY A 1145 3.08 8.93 -18.95
N GLY A 1146 2.29 7.86 -18.94
CA GLY A 1146 2.68 6.46 -19.12
C GLY A 1146 2.33 5.88 -20.49
N GLY A 1147 1.79 6.70 -21.40
CA GLY A 1147 1.36 6.31 -22.74
C GLY A 1147 -0.16 6.28 -22.93
N GLU A 1148 -0.91 6.92 -22.03
CA GLU A 1148 -2.36 7.07 -22.04
C GLU A 1148 -2.83 7.91 -23.24
N LEU A 1149 -4.15 7.91 -23.48
CA LEU A 1149 -4.73 8.83 -24.46
C LEU A 1149 -4.68 10.27 -23.94
N PRO A 1150 -4.04 11.21 -24.67
CA PRO A 1150 -4.02 12.61 -24.27
C PRO A 1150 -5.40 13.23 -24.43
N ILE A 1151 -5.79 14.05 -23.47
CA ILE A 1151 -6.94 14.94 -23.59
C ILE A 1151 -6.47 16.24 -24.20
N THR A 1152 -7.27 16.86 -25.07
CA THR A 1152 -6.95 18.18 -25.61
C THR A 1152 -8.06 19.18 -25.31
N ILE A 1153 -7.68 20.35 -24.81
CA ILE A 1153 -8.55 21.47 -24.47
C ILE A 1153 -8.17 22.65 -25.35
N ARG A 1154 -9.14 23.20 -26.08
CA ARG A 1154 -8.95 24.47 -26.79
C ARG A 1154 -9.23 25.63 -25.83
N VAL A 1155 -8.23 26.48 -25.62
CA VAL A 1155 -8.38 27.68 -24.78
C VAL A 1155 -8.65 28.86 -25.72
N ALA A 1156 -9.86 29.41 -25.63
CA ALA A 1156 -10.24 30.57 -26.44
C ALA A 1156 -9.81 31.87 -25.73
N ASP A 1157 -8.80 32.56 -26.25
CA ASP A 1157 -8.48 33.94 -25.85
C ASP A 1157 -8.96 34.92 -26.95
N PRO A 1158 -9.83 35.89 -26.64
CA PRO A 1158 -10.23 36.91 -27.60
C PRO A 1158 -9.10 37.85 -28.08
N LEU A 1159 -7.86 37.76 -27.57
CA LEU A 1159 -6.77 38.71 -27.83
C LEU A 1159 -5.43 38.10 -28.34
N SER A 1160 -5.26 36.78 -28.43
CA SER A 1160 -4.05 36.14 -29.02
C SER A 1160 -4.37 34.83 -29.74
N ASP A 1161 -3.41 34.31 -30.50
CA ASP A 1161 -3.53 33.03 -31.23
C ASP A 1161 -4.07 31.92 -30.30
N ASP A 1162 -5.14 31.23 -30.72
CA ASP A 1162 -5.70 30.09 -29.98
C ASP A 1162 -4.57 29.09 -29.69
N TYR A 1163 -4.50 28.52 -28.49
CA TYR A 1163 -3.59 27.42 -28.14
C TYR A 1163 -4.33 26.21 -27.55
N GLU A 1164 -3.67 25.06 -27.54
CA GLU A 1164 -4.24 23.79 -27.07
C GLU A 1164 -3.49 23.27 -25.85
N LEU A 1165 -4.19 23.09 -24.73
CA LEU A 1165 -3.66 22.44 -23.52
C LEU A 1165 -3.92 20.93 -23.61
N ILE A 1166 -2.87 20.13 -23.47
CA ILE A 1166 -2.94 18.67 -23.56
C ILE A 1166 -2.59 18.01 -22.23
N CYS A 1167 -3.47 17.19 -21.68
CA CYS A 1167 -3.27 16.55 -20.37
C CYS A 1167 -3.29 15.02 -20.45
N ASP A 1168 -2.47 14.37 -19.61
CA ASP A 1168 -2.47 12.91 -19.44
C ASP A 1168 -3.51 12.44 -18.39
N GLY A 1169 -3.53 11.14 -18.10
CA GLY A 1169 -4.41 10.55 -17.08
C GLY A 1169 -4.10 10.98 -15.64
N GLU A 1170 -2.89 11.47 -15.37
CA GLU A 1170 -2.43 11.96 -14.07
C GLU A 1170 -2.66 13.48 -13.91
N GLY A 1171 -3.02 14.14 -15.02
CA GLY A 1171 -3.25 15.57 -15.14
C GLY A 1171 -1.97 16.39 -15.26
N ASN A 1172 -0.87 15.78 -15.71
CA ASN A 1172 0.26 16.53 -16.25
C ASN A 1172 -0.16 17.12 -17.60
N CYS A 1173 -0.04 18.43 -17.76
CA CYS A 1173 -0.53 19.14 -18.93
C CYS A 1173 0.56 19.91 -19.67
N GLU A 1174 0.49 19.93 -21.00
CA GLU A 1174 1.44 20.56 -21.91
C GLU A 1174 0.72 21.54 -22.85
N PHE A 1175 1.23 22.77 -22.95
CA PHE A 1175 0.73 23.74 -23.91
C PHE A 1175 1.30 23.46 -25.30
N THR A 1176 0.42 23.42 -26.29
CA THR A 1176 0.77 23.06 -27.65
C THR A 1176 0.14 23.97 -28.69
N ARG A 1177 0.85 24.12 -29.81
CA ARG A 1177 0.39 24.92 -30.94
C ARG A 1177 -0.72 24.20 -31.72
N PRO A 1178 -1.87 24.85 -32.00
CA PRO A 1178 -2.94 24.23 -32.79
C PRO A 1178 -2.53 24.02 -34.24
N SER A 1179 -3.26 23.17 -34.94
CA SER A 1179 -3.19 23.06 -36.41
C SER A 1179 -3.67 24.37 -37.06
N ASP A 1180 -2.83 25.00 -37.90
CA ASP A 1180 -2.95 26.39 -38.40
C ASP A 1180 -4.38 26.93 -38.65
N ALA A 1181 -4.63 28.12 -38.11
CA ALA A 1181 -5.89 28.86 -38.16
C ALA A 1181 -5.96 29.78 -39.38
N THR A 1182 -6.39 29.27 -40.54
CA THR A 1182 -7.06 30.13 -41.53
C THR A 1182 -8.27 29.40 -42.10
N LEU A 1183 -9.48 29.71 -41.59
CA LEU A 1183 -10.78 29.76 -42.28
C LEU A 1183 -11.93 29.69 -41.26
N THR A 1184 -12.69 30.78 -41.17
CA THR A 1184 -13.90 30.90 -40.36
C THR A 1184 -15.11 30.25 -41.06
N GLY A 1185 -15.73 29.24 -40.41
CA GLY A 1185 -17.05 28.69 -40.81
C GLY A 1185 -17.22 27.17 -40.60
N ARG A 1186 -18.40 26.70 -40.15
CA ARG A 1186 -18.77 25.31 -39.75
C ARG A 1186 -18.82 24.26 -40.88
N GLN A 1187 -18.32 23.03 -40.65
CA GLN A 1187 -18.37 21.91 -41.61
C GLN A 1187 -18.23 20.47 -41.03
N SER A 1188 -18.12 20.17 -39.72
CA SER A 1188 -18.20 18.76 -39.24
C SER A 1188 -18.74 18.57 -37.81
N TRP A 1189 -19.24 17.35 -37.51
CA TRP A 1189 -19.91 16.97 -36.25
C TRP A 1189 -18.95 16.73 -35.07
N GLN A 1190 -17.67 16.43 -35.32
CA GLN A 1190 -16.66 16.29 -34.27
C GLN A 1190 -16.29 17.63 -33.61
N GLN A 1191 -16.67 18.76 -34.21
CA GLN A 1191 -16.46 20.10 -33.68
C GLN A 1191 -17.64 20.61 -32.82
N LEU A 1192 -18.59 19.73 -32.46
CA LEU A 1192 -19.76 20.04 -31.62
C LEU A 1192 -19.72 19.39 -30.23
N ARG A 1193 -18.54 19.04 -29.74
CA ARG A 1193 -18.38 18.59 -28.36
C ARG A 1193 -17.43 19.50 -27.62
#